data_AF-A0A8J7XU09-F1
#
_entry.id   AF-A0A8J7XU09-F1
#
_cell.length_a   1.000
_cell.length_b   1.000
_cell.length_c   1.000
_cell.angle_alpha   90.00
_cell.angle_beta   90.00
_cell.angle_gamma   90.00
#
_symmetry.space_group_name_H-M   'P 1'
#
loop_
_entity.id
_entity.type
_entity.pdbx_description
1 polymer ?
#
loop_
_entity_poly.entity_id
_entity_poly.type
_entity_poly.pdbx_seq_one_letter_code
_entity_poly.pdbx_strand_id
1 'polypeptide(L)'
;WHKSKGGKGLSREEIRNLEDLALKLFRRKPPRILFEKGIDENILDRAAKVGVAYRWDESRYSFLHLTLQEYFAACSLRSLGREEWKEIIREKKNAVAWHEIIQLFASILNEEEEYEELKILFSMVLESPDILHLNYALAGHCLAEIDMDDVHGSDEVLRDVLCEFEKDVCRKFFLKSLIHLGDKTINHLIDLLERTNNNDIKKDTVWSLGEIKDPKAADPLIDLLERTDDDNLRGSIAWSLGKIKSCMAVDPLINLLERTDNDYLKIDVSWALGKIGDPRAVDPLINILKETDNNDLKESVLWALVGVGDKNLESLIDLFERIGNADLRETISESLGRIGDEAVDPLIDCLEKAVNDYVRMGVSRSLGKIKNPKAVDPLINLLERTENNDLKMSIAWSLGEIKDPKAVDPLIDLLGRTDDDNLRGSIAWSLGKIKSCMAVDPLINLLERTENNDLKMSIARSLGEIKDPRAVNPLIDLLERTDDDNLRMSISVALRKVEDKAVRPLIDLLERANNDDLKKRIVWALGIMKDSRAVDPLIDLLKETDNDDLKKRIVWALARIGDSRAVDPLINLLGRTDNASLRIGTLAALRYMGDKVVDPLIDLLERTENSDLKKSIAWPLGEIKDPRAVDPLINLLKETDNDDLKKRIVWALARIGDPRAVDPLINLLKETDNDDLKKGTIRSLGILKDSKAVDPLIDLLKETDNDDLKETIVLFLGRMKDPKAVEPLIELLERTDNEKLKRWISWALGSIEDPRGIGPLIDLSRKTHDYHRRIAILGSLKKFNPVHLYPFLKKKELRNIIIEILCHFSTEYHMRFFKDKIVLPEGEVLHIETECQREQSIKRLDKIIKS
;
A
#
# COMPACT_ATOMS: atom_id res chain seq x y z
N TRP A 1 -39.09 31.80 4.72
CA TRP A 1 -38.13 32.85 4.34
C TRP A 1 -38.75 34.11 3.72
N HIS A 2 -39.62 34.04 2.69
CA HIS A 2 -40.25 35.24 2.11
C HIS A 2 -41.36 35.86 2.99
N LYS A 3 -42.21 35.01 3.60
CA LYS A 3 -43.19 35.44 4.63
C LYS A 3 -42.54 36.15 5.82
N SER A 4 -41.32 35.74 6.22
CA SER A 4 -40.57 36.38 7.30
C SER A 4 -39.95 37.73 6.92
N LYS A 5 -40.06 38.16 5.65
CA LYS A 5 -39.70 39.51 5.18
C LYS A 5 -40.92 40.40 4.84
N GLY A 6 -42.12 40.01 5.26
CA GLY A 6 -43.34 40.80 5.08
C GLY A 6 -43.96 40.77 3.67
N GLY A 7 -43.44 39.95 2.76
CA GLY A 7 -44.03 39.71 1.44
C GLY A 7 -45.21 38.73 1.50
N LYS A 8 -46.28 38.98 0.72
CA LYS A 8 -47.32 37.98 0.47
C LYS A 8 -46.71 36.88 -0.42
N GLY A 9 -46.66 35.65 0.09
CA GLY A 9 -46.21 34.47 -0.68
C GLY A 9 -47.19 34.06 -1.78
N LEU A 10 -46.87 32.99 -2.51
CA LEU A 10 -47.76 32.42 -3.54
C LEU A 10 -49.06 31.89 -2.91
N SER A 11 -50.18 32.05 -3.62
CA SER A 11 -51.45 31.45 -3.24
C SER A 11 -51.42 29.92 -3.43
N ARG A 12 -52.33 29.19 -2.79
CA ARG A 12 -52.46 27.73 -3.00
C ARG A 12 -52.76 27.38 -4.47
N GLU A 13 -53.54 28.21 -5.14
CA GLU A 13 -53.86 28.04 -6.55
C GLU A 13 -52.63 28.26 -7.44
N GLU A 14 -51.79 29.24 -7.11
CA GLU A 14 -50.52 29.49 -7.80
C GLU A 14 -49.51 28.35 -7.60
N ILE A 15 -49.46 27.76 -6.40
CA ILE A 15 -48.61 26.59 -6.12
C ILE A 15 -49.07 25.38 -6.92
N ARG A 16 -50.38 25.09 -6.93
CA ARG A 16 -50.94 23.96 -7.70
C ARG A 16 -50.68 24.10 -9.21
N ASN A 17 -50.76 25.32 -9.73
CA ASN A 17 -50.41 25.60 -11.12
C ASN A 17 -48.91 25.35 -11.42
N LEU A 18 -48.02 25.59 -10.46
CA LEU A 18 -46.59 25.29 -10.59
C LEU A 18 -46.29 23.79 -10.47
N GLU A 19 -46.99 23.06 -9.61
CA GLU A 19 -46.96 21.59 -9.49
C GLU A 19 -47.32 20.93 -10.83
N ASP A 20 -48.50 21.28 -11.37
CA ASP A 20 -48.98 20.76 -12.65
C ASP A 20 -48.04 21.11 -13.80
N LEU A 21 -47.46 22.31 -13.77
CA LEU A 21 -46.46 22.73 -14.74
C LEU A 21 -45.20 21.85 -14.67
N ALA A 22 -44.67 21.61 -13.46
CA ALA A 22 -43.49 20.79 -13.25
C ALA A 22 -43.69 19.37 -13.78
N LEU A 23 -44.82 18.74 -13.47
CA LEU A 23 -45.13 17.39 -13.96
C LEU A 23 -45.34 17.36 -15.48
N LYS A 24 -46.04 18.34 -16.05
CA LYS A 24 -46.20 18.45 -17.52
C LYS A 24 -44.86 18.59 -18.24
N LEU A 25 -43.90 19.31 -17.65
CA LEU A 25 -42.55 19.47 -18.19
C LEU A 25 -41.79 18.14 -18.20
N PHE A 26 -41.83 17.38 -17.12
CA PHE A 26 -41.20 16.05 -17.03
C PHE A 26 -41.83 15.02 -17.98
N ARG A 27 -43.14 15.14 -18.29
CA ARG A 27 -43.81 14.25 -19.25
C ARG A 27 -43.44 14.53 -20.71
N ARG A 28 -43.25 15.81 -21.11
CA ARG A 28 -43.11 16.19 -22.53
C ARG A 28 -41.68 16.10 -23.08
N LYS A 29 -40.64 16.35 -22.29
CA LYS A 29 -39.21 16.31 -22.68
C LYS A 29 -38.33 15.97 -21.44
N PRO A 30 -37.09 15.43 -21.60
CA PRO A 30 -36.16 15.31 -20.46
C PRO A 30 -35.99 16.67 -19.77
N PRO A 31 -35.72 16.73 -18.45
CA PRO A 31 -35.86 17.94 -17.64
C PRO A 31 -35.19 19.13 -18.32
N ARG A 32 -36.02 20.04 -18.87
CA ARG A 32 -35.55 21.30 -19.43
C ARG A 32 -35.80 22.38 -18.39
N ILE A 33 -34.76 23.15 -18.14
CA ILE A 33 -34.76 24.25 -17.18
C ILE A 33 -35.60 25.42 -17.73
N LEU A 34 -35.73 25.61 -19.05
CA LEU A 34 -36.37 26.79 -19.66
C LEU A 34 -37.74 26.53 -20.30
N PHE A 35 -38.71 27.43 -20.08
CA PHE A 35 -39.99 27.48 -20.79
C PHE A 35 -40.29 28.88 -21.39
N GLU A 36 -40.94 28.91 -22.58
CA GLU A 36 -41.24 30.10 -23.41
C GLU A 36 -42.77 30.27 -23.62
N LYS A 37 -43.22 31.54 -23.71
CA LYS A 37 -44.61 32.07 -23.92
C LYS A 37 -45.78 31.08 -24.04
N GLY A 38 -46.79 31.26 -23.17
CA GLY A 38 -48.05 30.50 -23.19
C GLY A 38 -48.54 30.00 -21.82
N ILE A 39 -47.81 30.31 -20.75
CA ILE A 39 -48.16 30.05 -19.35
C ILE A 39 -48.42 31.42 -18.69
N ASP A 40 -49.31 31.49 -17.70
CA ASP A 40 -49.68 32.75 -17.04
C ASP A 40 -48.45 33.50 -16.49
N GLU A 41 -48.00 34.52 -17.23
CA GLU A 41 -46.78 35.27 -16.96
C GLU A 41 -46.83 35.93 -15.57
N ASN A 42 -48.03 36.25 -15.06
CA ASN A 42 -48.21 36.82 -13.73
C ASN A 42 -47.89 35.84 -12.59
N ILE A 43 -48.07 34.53 -12.80
CA ILE A 43 -47.73 33.49 -11.80
C ILE A 43 -46.21 33.31 -11.78
N LEU A 44 -45.58 33.27 -12.94
CA LEU A 44 -44.15 33.05 -13.11
C LEU A 44 -43.32 34.26 -12.61
N ASP A 45 -43.78 35.48 -12.89
CA ASP A 45 -43.16 36.69 -12.35
C ASP A 45 -43.28 36.77 -10.82
N ARG A 46 -44.40 36.30 -10.27
CA ARG A 46 -44.56 36.20 -8.80
C ARG A 46 -43.69 35.09 -8.23
N ALA A 47 -43.62 33.92 -8.87
CA ALA A 47 -42.73 32.83 -8.49
C ALA A 47 -41.26 33.26 -8.53
N ALA A 48 -40.87 34.10 -9.50
CA ALA A 48 -39.53 34.67 -9.57
C ALA A 48 -39.26 35.67 -8.43
N LYS A 49 -40.22 36.54 -8.12
CA LYS A 49 -40.12 37.47 -6.98
C LYS A 49 -40.02 36.75 -5.64
N VAL A 50 -40.64 35.57 -5.49
CA VAL A 50 -40.55 34.77 -4.26
C VAL A 50 -39.37 33.80 -4.20
N GLY A 51 -38.57 33.71 -5.27
CA GLY A 51 -37.39 32.86 -5.34
C GLY A 51 -37.67 31.38 -5.62
N VAL A 52 -38.83 31.05 -6.19
CA VAL A 52 -39.19 29.69 -6.62
C VAL A 52 -38.81 29.46 -8.09
N ALA A 53 -38.88 30.52 -8.90
CA ALA A 53 -38.45 30.55 -10.29
C ALA A 53 -37.33 31.57 -10.52
N TYR A 54 -36.65 31.50 -11.65
CA TYR A 54 -35.68 32.48 -12.13
C TYR A 54 -36.13 32.99 -13.50
N ARG A 55 -36.18 34.33 -13.67
CA ARG A 55 -36.51 34.97 -14.95
C ARG A 55 -35.22 35.26 -15.71
N TRP A 56 -35.10 34.70 -16.91
CA TRP A 56 -33.92 34.87 -17.77
C TRP A 56 -34.03 36.10 -18.67
N ASP A 57 -35.22 36.35 -19.23
CA ASP A 57 -35.54 37.56 -20.00
C ASP A 57 -37.06 37.84 -19.99
N GLU A 58 -37.55 38.72 -20.88
CA GLU A 58 -38.96 39.10 -20.93
C GLU A 58 -39.92 37.92 -21.12
N SER A 59 -39.45 36.81 -21.69
CA SER A 59 -40.26 35.69 -22.16
C SER A 59 -39.84 34.30 -21.67
N ARG A 60 -38.72 34.19 -20.94
CA ARG A 60 -38.12 32.91 -20.49
C ARG A 60 -37.95 32.81 -18.98
N TYR A 61 -38.40 31.68 -18.43
CA TYR A 61 -38.33 31.35 -17.01
C TYR A 61 -37.84 29.93 -16.77
N SER A 62 -37.30 29.68 -15.57
CA SER A 62 -36.95 28.37 -15.06
C SER A 62 -37.34 28.19 -13.60
N PHE A 63 -37.46 26.97 -13.11
CA PHE A 63 -37.37 26.75 -11.66
C PHE A 63 -35.97 27.15 -11.18
N LEU A 64 -35.85 27.65 -9.95
CA LEU A 64 -34.56 28.06 -9.39
C LEU A 64 -33.58 26.88 -9.28
N HIS A 65 -34.10 25.69 -8.99
CA HIS A 65 -33.32 24.46 -8.87
C HIS A 65 -34.09 23.25 -9.40
N LEU A 66 -33.37 22.25 -9.92
CA LEU A 66 -33.98 21.02 -10.45
C LEU A 66 -34.73 20.25 -9.36
N THR A 67 -34.17 20.16 -8.15
CA THR A 67 -34.84 19.48 -7.02
C THR A 67 -36.16 20.14 -6.63
N LEU A 68 -36.30 21.46 -6.80
CA LEU A 68 -37.60 22.13 -6.61
C LEU A 68 -38.60 21.66 -7.68
N GLN A 69 -38.17 21.55 -8.93
CA GLN A 69 -39.02 21.03 -10.01
C GLN A 69 -39.38 19.56 -9.79
N GLU A 70 -38.44 18.73 -9.35
CA GLU A 70 -38.65 17.31 -9.02
C GLU A 70 -39.64 17.17 -7.86
N TYR A 71 -39.49 18.00 -6.82
CA TYR A 71 -40.42 18.07 -5.69
C TYR A 71 -41.83 18.50 -6.14
N PHE A 72 -41.96 19.58 -6.90
CA PHE A 72 -43.27 20.03 -7.43
C PHE A 72 -43.91 19.00 -8.36
N ALA A 73 -43.11 18.25 -9.13
CA ALA A 73 -43.62 17.16 -9.95
C ALA A 73 -44.10 15.98 -9.10
N ALA A 74 -43.40 15.65 -8.02
CA ALA A 74 -43.82 14.64 -7.06
C ALA A 74 -45.10 15.06 -6.30
N CYS A 75 -45.22 16.32 -5.89
CA CYS A 75 -46.47 16.87 -5.32
C CYS A 75 -47.64 16.78 -6.33
N SER A 76 -47.38 17.09 -7.61
CA SER A 76 -48.40 16.95 -8.66
C SER A 76 -48.83 15.49 -8.84
N LEU A 77 -47.91 14.51 -8.76
CA LEU A 77 -48.27 13.09 -8.81
C LEU A 77 -49.24 12.69 -7.69
N ARG A 78 -49.04 13.19 -6.46
CA ARG A 78 -49.96 12.96 -5.33
C ARG A 78 -51.36 13.52 -5.59
N SER A 79 -51.44 14.62 -6.35
CA SER A 79 -52.73 15.24 -6.68
C SER A 79 -53.51 14.56 -7.81
N LEU A 80 -52.91 13.58 -8.51
CA LEU A 80 -53.56 12.82 -9.59
C LEU A 80 -54.37 11.63 -9.06
N GLY A 81 -55.33 11.16 -9.86
CA GLY A 81 -56.05 9.93 -9.55
C GLY A 81 -55.12 8.71 -9.51
N ARG A 82 -55.45 7.73 -8.66
CA ARG A 82 -54.65 6.51 -8.40
C ARG A 82 -54.21 5.78 -9.68
N GLU A 83 -55.08 5.67 -10.68
CA GLU A 83 -54.76 4.99 -11.94
C GLU A 83 -53.86 5.82 -12.86
N GLU A 84 -53.95 7.15 -12.79
CA GLU A 84 -53.15 8.04 -13.64
C GLU A 84 -51.68 8.06 -13.21
N TRP A 85 -51.38 8.15 -11.92
CA TRP A 85 -49.97 8.12 -11.48
C TRP A 85 -49.35 6.74 -11.69
N LYS A 86 -50.10 5.65 -11.51
CA LYS A 86 -49.61 4.29 -11.80
C LYS A 86 -49.19 4.13 -13.25
N GLU A 87 -49.98 4.63 -14.20
CA GLU A 87 -49.62 4.55 -15.62
C GLU A 87 -48.31 5.28 -15.90
N ILE A 88 -48.13 6.47 -15.31
CA ILE A 88 -46.90 7.26 -15.45
C ILE A 88 -45.71 6.52 -14.85
N ILE A 89 -45.83 5.99 -13.62
CA ILE A 89 -44.74 5.25 -12.99
C ILE A 89 -44.42 3.98 -13.79
N ARG A 90 -45.42 3.27 -14.31
CA ARG A 90 -45.18 2.08 -15.15
C ARG A 90 -44.40 2.43 -16.42
N GLU A 91 -44.72 3.55 -17.05
CA GLU A 91 -44.01 4.02 -18.25
C GLU A 91 -42.61 4.56 -17.93
N LYS A 92 -42.43 5.20 -16.77
CA LYS A 92 -41.23 5.99 -16.44
C LYS A 92 -40.31 5.38 -15.39
N LYS A 93 -40.66 4.26 -14.75
CA LYS A 93 -39.86 3.61 -13.68
C LYS A 93 -38.41 3.28 -14.08
N ASN A 94 -38.16 3.05 -15.37
CA ASN A 94 -36.83 2.76 -15.91
C ASN A 94 -36.10 4.00 -16.46
N ALA A 95 -36.71 5.18 -16.36
CA ALA A 95 -36.12 6.42 -16.83
C ALA A 95 -35.38 7.13 -15.68
N VAL A 96 -34.06 7.26 -15.80
CA VAL A 96 -33.18 7.85 -14.77
C VAL A 96 -33.65 9.23 -14.29
N ALA A 97 -34.22 10.05 -15.18
CA ALA A 97 -34.73 11.37 -14.84
C ALA A 97 -35.97 11.37 -13.91
N TRP A 98 -36.59 10.21 -13.71
CA TRP A 98 -37.74 10.03 -12.81
C TRP A 98 -37.35 9.40 -11.48
N HIS A 99 -36.12 8.94 -11.29
CA HIS A 99 -35.71 8.28 -10.05
C HIS A 99 -35.86 9.20 -8.83
N GLU A 100 -35.43 10.46 -8.93
CA GLU A 100 -35.56 11.43 -7.84
C GLU A 100 -37.03 11.80 -7.58
N ILE A 101 -37.83 11.92 -8.64
CA ILE A 101 -39.27 12.21 -8.53
C ILE A 101 -39.99 11.04 -7.84
N ILE A 102 -39.63 9.81 -8.18
CA ILE A 102 -40.20 8.59 -7.57
C ILE A 102 -39.81 8.50 -6.09
N GLN A 103 -38.57 8.84 -5.74
CA GLN A 103 -38.12 8.89 -4.33
C GLN A 103 -38.88 9.96 -3.55
N LEU A 104 -38.94 11.19 -4.08
CA LEU A 104 -39.66 12.29 -3.45
C LEU A 104 -41.16 11.98 -3.36
N PHE A 105 -41.74 11.31 -4.38
CA PHE A 105 -43.13 10.88 -4.37
C PHE A 105 -43.39 9.82 -3.29
N ALA A 106 -42.51 8.83 -3.16
CA ALA A 106 -42.58 7.85 -2.08
C ALA A 106 -42.49 8.52 -0.70
N SER A 107 -41.60 9.51 -0.54
CA SER A 107 -41.47 10.31 0.69
C SER A 107 -42.71 11.17 0.97
N ILE A 108 -43.40 11.65 -0.06
CA ILE A 108 -44.62 12.46 0.07
C ILE A 108 -45.86 11.61 0.43
N LEU A 109 -45.88 10.32 0.06
CA LEU A 109 -46.95 9.35 0.39
C LEU A 109 -46.87 8.80 1.84
N ASN A 110 -46.14 9.47 2.72
CA ASN A 110 -45.79 9.00 4.07
C ASN A 110 -46.88 9.28 5.14
N GLU A 111 -48.15 9.33 4.75
CA GLU A 111 -49.30 9.50 5.67
C GLU A 111 -50.09 8.18 5.78
N GLU A 112 -50.67 7.86 6.96
CA GLU A 112 -51.36 6.58 7.25
C GLU A 112 -52.43 6.18 6.22
N GLU A 113 -53.11 7.15 5.60
CA GLU A 113 -54.19 6.91 4.63
C GLU A 113 -53.69 6.56 3.20
N GLU A 114 -52.39 6.75 2.91
CA GLU A 114 -51.77 6.59 1.57
C GLU A 114 -50.81 5.39 1.48
N TYR A 115 -50.81 4.52 2.50
CA TYR A 115 -49.90 3.38 2.63
C TYR A 115 -50.09 2.30 1.54
N GLU A 116 -51.33 2.08 1.09
CA GLU A 116 -51.62 1.12 0.02
C GLU A 116 -51.03 1.59 -1.32
N GLU A 117 -51.02 2.90 -1.58
CA GLU A 117 -50.38 3.52 -2.72
C GLU A 117 -48.86 3.33 -2.70
N LEU A 118 -48.25 3.46 -1.52
CA LEU A 118 -46.82 3.25 -1.32
C LEU A 118 -46.42 1.79 -1.57
N LYS A 119 -47.22 0.82 -1.07
CA LYS A 119 -47.05 -0.61 -1.38
C LYS A 119 -47.10 -0.90 -2.88
N ILE A 120 -48.08 -0.32 -3.57
CA ILE A 120 -48.21 -0.48 -5.03
C ILE A 120 -47.01 0.14 -5.75
N LEU A 121 -46.52 1.30 -5.30
CA LEU A 121 -45.32 1.92 -5.86
C LEU A 121 -44.09 1.01 -5.72
N PHE A 122 -43.85 0.43 -4.54
CA PHE A 122 -42.71 -0.47 -4.30
C PHE A 122 -42.73 -1.72 -5.18
N SER A 123 -43.88 -2.42 -5.22
CA SER A 123 -44.03 -3.60 -6.09
C SER A 123 -43.72 -3.28 -7.56
N MET A 124 -44.17 -2.11 -8.05
CA MET A 124 -43.90 -1.69 -9.42
C MET A 124 -42.42 -1.38 -9.68
N VAL A 125 -41.68 -0.86 -8.70
CA VAL A 125 -40.25 -0.52 -8.84
C VAL A 125 -39.36 -1.78 -8.75
N LEU A 126 -39.73 -2.76 -7.94
CA LEU A 126 -38.96 -4.01 -7.72
C LEU A 126 -38.99 -4.99 -8.92
N GLU A 127 -39.93 -4.85 -9.85
CA GLU A 127 -40.05 -5.71 -11.05
C GLU A 127 -38.95 -5.53 -12.11
N SER A 128 -37.98 -4.62 -11.95
CA SER A 128 -37.02 -4.24 -13.01
C SER A 128 -35.60 -4.82 -12.81
N PRO A 129 -35.14 -5.75 -13.68
CA PRO A 129 -33.86 -6.46 -13.50
C PRO A 129 -32.59 -5.66 -13.89
N ASP A 130 -32.70 -4.58 -14.67
CA ASP A 130 -31.52 -3.96 -15.30
C ASP A 130 -30.72 -3.00 -14.39
N ILE A 131 -31.21 -2.65 -13.19
CA ILE A 131 -30.48 -1.80 -12.22
C ILE A 131 -30.81 -2.25 -10.77
N LEU A 132 -30.54 -3.51 -10.43
CA LEU A 132 -30.81 -4.05 -9.08
C LEU A 132 -30.06 -3.31 -7.96
N HIS A 133 -28.76 -3.03 -8.13
CA HIS A 133 -27.93 -2.49 -7.04
C HIS A 133 -28.33 -1.09 -6.56
N LEU A 134 -28.75 -0.21 -7.48
CA LEU A 134 -29.19 1.14 -7.11
C LEU A 134 -30.58 1.08 -6.46
N ASN A 135 -31.47 0.19 -6.91
CA ASN A 135 -32.83 0.05 -6.41
C ASN A 135 -32.88 -0.47 -4.95
N TYR A 136 -31.96 -1.36 -4.55
CA TYR A 136 -31.88 -1.83 -3.15
C TYR A 136 -31.17 -0.84 -2.21
N ALA A 137 -30.17 -0.09 -2.70
CA ALA A 137 -29.62 1.03 -1.96
C ALA A 137 -30.69 2.11 -1.75
N LEU A 138 -31.49 2.38 -2.79
CA LEU A 138 -32.65 3.28 -2.74
C LEU A 138 -33.70 2.79 -1.74
N ALA A 139 -34.05 1.51 -1.77
CA ALA A 139 -34.97 0.92 -0.81
C ALA A 139 -34.47 1.05 0.64
N GLY A 140 -33.17 0.78 0.87
CA GLY A 140 -32.55 0.96 2.19
C GLY A 140 -32.51 2.42 2.65
N HIS A 141 -32.25 3.37 1.75
CA HIS A 141 -32.28 4.80 2.06
C HIS A 141 -33.71 5.32 2.28
N CYS A 142 -34.69 4.90 1.49
CA CYS A 142 -36.10 5.26 1.68
C CYS A 142 -36.64 4.69 3.01
N LEU A 143 -36.25 3.48 3.40
CA LEU A 143 -36.59 2.90 4.70
C LEU A 143 -35.95 3.66 5.88
N ALA A 144 -34.76 4.25 5.67
CA ALA A 144 -34.06 5.03 6.69
C ALA A 144 -34.72 6.39 7.00
N GLU A 145 -35.44 6.95 6.02
CA GLU A 145 -36.11 8.25 6.08
C GLU A 145 -37.57 8.15 6.56
N ILE A 146 -38.15 6.94 6.61
CA ILE A 146 -39.46 6.70 7.25
C ILE A 146 -39.26 6.71 8.77
N ASP A 147 -40.06 7.49 9.49
CA ASP A 147 -40.07 7.45 10.95
C ASP A 147 -40.79 6.18 11.41
N MET A 148 -40.01 5.11 11.58
CA MET A 148 -40.50 3.74 11.84
C MET A 148 -41.32 3.62 13.13
N ASP A 149 -41.22 4.59 14.04
CA ASP A 149 -41.92 4.62 15.32
C ASP A 149 -43.41 5.03 15.20
N ASP A 150 -43.83 5.67 14.09
CA ASP A 150 -45.15 6.31 13.95
C ASP A 150 -46.04 5.71 12.83
N VAL A 151 -45.59 4.67 12.10
CA VAL A 151 -46.34 4.12 10.96
C VAL A 151 -46.84 2.69 11.23
N HIS A 152 -48.16 2.50 11.29
CA HIS A 152 -48.76 1.16 11.29
C HIS A 152 -48.53 0.47 9.93
N GLY A 153 -47.55 -0.44 9.87
CA GLY A 153 -47.22 -1.22 8.67
C GLY A 153 -45.74 -1.15 8.24
N SER A 154 -44.93 -0.29 8.84
CA SER A 154 -43.48 -0.23 8.59
C SER A 154 -42.79 -1.60 8.73
N ASP A 155 -43.22 -2.39 9.71
CA ASP A 155 -42.84 -3.80 9.91
C ASP A 155 -43.23 -4.73 8.76
N GLU A 156 -44.36 -4.50 8.08
CA GLU A 156 -44.77 -5.30 6.92
C GLU A 156 -43.93 -4.98 5.69
N VAL A 157 -43.59 -3.71 5.43
CA VAL A 157 -42.72 -3.35 4.29
C VAL A 157 -41.33 -3.92 4.50
N LEU A 158 -40.76 -3.78 5.70
CA LEU A 158 -39.45 -4.34 6.02
C LEU A 158 -39.49 -5.88 5.94
N ARG A 159 -40.57 -6.52 6.42
CA ARG A 159 -40.79 -7.96 6.29
C ARG A 159 -40.91 -8.40 4.83
N ASP A 160 -41.64 -7.69 3.98
CA ASP A 160 -41.82 -8.03 2.57
C ASP A 160 -40.53 -7.82 1.76
N VAL A 161 -39.77 -6.76 2.06
CA VAL A 161 -38.43 -6.53 1.49
C VAL A 161 -37.43 -7.61 1.94
N LEU A 162 -37.50 -8.04 3.21
CA LEU A 162 -36.73 -9.16 3.75
C LEU A 162 -37.19 -10.53 3.19
N CYS A 163 -38.47 -10.69 2.82
CA CYS A 163 -38.99 -11.88 2.15
C CYS A 163 -38.49 -11.99 0.70
N GLU A 164 -38.42 -10.89 -0.05
CA GLU A 164 -37.83 -10.89 -1.40
C GLU A 164 -36.29 -11.04 -1.37
N PHE A 165 -35.63 -10.66 -0.27
CA PHE A 165 -34.20 -10.84 0.00
C PHE A 165 -33.72 -12.30 0.05
N GLU A 166 -34.58 -13.28 0.40
CA GLU A 166 -34.21 -14.71 0.42
C GLU A 166 -33.89 -15.27 -0.99
N LYS A 167 -34.35 -14.61 -2.07
CA LYS A 167 -34.32 -15.15 -3.44
C LYS A 167 -33.10 -14.77 -4.29
N ASP A 168 -32.24 -13.84 -3.86
CA ASP A 168 -31.34 -13.12 -4.82
C ASP A 168 -29.82 -13.25 -4.55
N VAL A 169 -28.98 -12.98 -5.57
CA VAL A 169 -27.52 -13.12 -5.64
C VAL A 169 -26.77 -11.90 -5.07
N CYS A 170 -27.44 -10.75 -4.92
CA CYS A 170 -26.81 -9.47 -4.52
C CYS A 170 -26.77 -9.19 -3.00
N ARG A 171 -26.80 -10.24 -2.17
CA ARG A 171 -27.01 -10.24 -0.70
C ARG A 171 -26.03 -9.36 0.11
N LYS A 172 -24.74 -9.37 -0.26
CA LYS A 172 -23.67 -8.66 0.48
C LYS A 172 -23.80 -7.13 0.45
N PHE A 173 -24.47 -6.57 -0.55
CA PHE A 173 -24.61 -5.11 -0.68
C PHE A 173 -25.73 -4.56 0.19
N PHE A 174 -26.82 -5.31 0.35
CA PHE A 174 -27.95 -4.93 1.20
C PHE A 174 -27.58 -4.96 2.69
N LEU A 175 -26.88 -6.01 3.14
CA LEU A 175 -26.42 -6.13 4.54
C LEU A 175 -25.42 -5.04 4.91
N LYS A 176 -24.56 -4.61 3.98
CA LYS A 176 -23.69 -3.44 4.20
C LYS A 176 -24.49 -2.15 4.42
N SER A 177 -25.59 -1.95 3.70
CA SER A 177 -26.49 -0.82 3.93
C SER A 177 -27.17 -0.90 5.31
N LEU A 178 -27.51 -2.11 5.79
CA LEU A 178 -28.09 -2.32 7.12
C LEU A 178 -27.10 -2.05 8.27
N ILE A 179 -25.80 -2.35 8.09
CA ILE A 179 -24.75 -1.99 9.06
C ILE A 179 -24.66 -0.47 9.23
N HIS A 180 -24.84 0.31 8.15
CA HIS A 180 -24.85 1.77 8.21
C HIS A 180 -26.06 2.35 8.95
N LEU A 181 -27.17 1.60 9.04
CA LEU A 181 -28.36 1.98 9.80
C LEU A 181 -28.21 1.72 11.30
N GLY A 182 -27.20 0.95 11.72
CA GLY A 182 -26.78 0.83 13.11
C GLY A 182 -27.81 0.16 14.01
N ASP A 183 -28.16 0.83 15.11
CA ASP A 183 -29.01 0.33 16.18
C ASP A 183 -30.47 0.11 15.77
N LYS A 184 -30.94 0.86 14.76
CA LYS A 184 -32.32 0.80 14.25
C LYS A 184 -32.70 -0.52 13.58
N THR A 185 -31.73 -1.30 13.10
CA THR A 185 -32.00 -2.55 12.35
C THR A 185 -31.83 -3.81 13.19
N ILE A 186 -31.37 -3.70 14.44
CA ILE A 186 -31.03 -4.84 15.31
C ILE A 186 -32.22 -5.75 15.55
N ASN A 187 -33.38 -5.19 15.92
CA ASN A 187 -34.57 -6.00 16.22
C ASN A 187 -35.05 -6.77 14.98
N HIS A 188 -34.91 -6.20 13.78
CA HIS A 188 -35.26 -6.86 12.52
C HIS A 188 -34.24 -7.91 12.10
N LEU A 189 -32.95 -7.67 12.34
CA LEU A 189 -31.91 -8.69 12.13
C LEU A 189 -32.08 -9.86 13.09
N ILE A 190 -32.50 -9.62 14.34
CA ILE A 190 -32.86 -10.66 15.31
C ILE A 190 -34.09 -11.44 14.82
N ASP A 191 -35.17 -10.75 14.40
CA ASP A 191 -36.37 -11.39 13.84
C ASP A 191 -36.05 -12.21 12.56
N LEU A 192 -35.13 -11.74 11.73
CA LEU A 192 -34.65 -12.47 10.55
C LEU A 192 -33.90 -13.76 10.94
N LEU A 193 -33.08 -13.73 11.99
CA LEU A 193 -32.39 -14.93 12.50
C LEU A 193 -33.38 -16.00 12.96
N GLU A 194 -34.51 -15.59 13.56
CA GLU A 194 -35.55 -16.51 14.04
C GLU A 194 -36.39 -17.11 12.91
N ARG A 195 -36.67 -16.33 11.85
CA ARG A 195 -37.56 -16.75 10.75
C ARG A 195 -36.87 -17.54 9.66
N THR A 196 -35.61 -17.23 9.35
CA THR A 196 -34.93 -17.87 8.23
C THR A 196 -34.46 -19.28 8.57
N ASN A 197 -34.60 -20.20 7.63
CA ASN A 197 -34.06 -21.57 7.74
C ASN A 197 -32.73 -21.73 6.97
N ASN A 198 -32.23 -20.69 6.31
CA ASN A 198 -31.03 -20.75 5.50
C ASN A 198 -29.78 -20.38 6.32
N ASN A 199 -28.85 -21.33 6.49
CA ASN A 199 -27.64 -21.12 7.28
C ASN A 199 -26.69 -20.05 6.70
N ASP A 200 -26.68 -19.84 5.38
CA ASP A 200 -25.86 -18.79 4.78
C ASP A 200 -26.41 -17.40 5.13
N ILE A 201 -27.75 -17.27 5.14
CA ILE A 201 -28.43 -16.04 5.57
C ILE A 201 -28.17 -15.80 7.06
N LYS A 202 -28.20 -16.86 7.89
CA LYS A 202 -27.87 -16.75 9.31
C LYS A 202 -26.43 -16.28 9.51
N LYS A 203 -25.45 -16.85 8.81
CA LYS A 203 -24.03 -16.45 8.92
C LYS A 203 -23.83 -14.97 8.58
N ASP A 204 -24.37 -14.54 7.46
CA ASP A 204 -24.26 -13.14 7.01
C ASP A 204 -24.96 -12.16 7.97
N THR A 205 -26.08 -12.58 8.57
CA THR A 205 -26.83 -11.80 9.58
C THR A 205 -26.06 -11.73 10.91
N VAL A 206 -25.52 -12.85 11.39
CA VAL A 206 -24.67 -12.94 12.59
C VAL A 206 -23.43 -12.07 12.44
N TRP A 207 -22.78 -12.08 11.28
CA TRP A 207 -21.63 -11.24 10.99
C TRP A 207 -21.99 -9.75 11.08
N SER A 208 -23.12 -9.36 10.49
CA SER A 208 -23.61 -7.98 10.52
C SER A 208 -23.89 -7.50 11.95
N LEU A 209 -24.51 -8.34 12.79
CA LEU A 209 -24.71 -8.04 14.22
C LEU A 209 -23.40 -7.85 14.99
N GLY A 210 -22.38 -8.67 14.69
CA GLY A 210 -21.05 -8.55 15.30
C GLY A 210 -20.30 -7.27 14.93
N GLU A 211 -20.50 -6.75 13.70
CA GLU A 211 -19.93 -5.47 13.27
C GLU A 211 -20.67 -4.26 13.87
N ILE A 212 -21.99 -4.36 14.09
CA ILE A 212 -22.80 -3.35 14.78
C ILE A 212 -22.36 -3.21 16.26
N LYS A 213 -21.96 -4.33 16.90
CA LYS A 213 -21.45 -4.39 18.29
C LYS A 213 -22.45 -3.92 19.36
N ASP A 214 -23.74 -3.99 19.08
CA ASP A 214 -24.76 -3.63 20.05
C ASP A 214 -25.01 -4.80 21.04
N PRO A 215 -25.01 -4.53 22.36
CA PRO A 215 -25.26 -5.54 23.38
C PRO A 215 -26.59 -6.29 23.25
N LYS A 216 -27.64 -5.69 22.66
CA LYS A 216 -28.95 -6.32 22.47
C LYS A 216 -28.89 -7.59 21.62
N ALA A 217 -27.88 -7.72 20.76
CA ALA A 217 -27.67 -8.90 19.94
C ALA A 217 -27.07 -10.08 20.72
N ALA A 218 -26.55 -9.88 21.94
CA ALA A 218 -25.84 -10.92 22.67
C ALA A 218 -26.75 -12.10 23.06
N ASP A 219 -27.91 -11.85 23.69
CA ASP A 219 -28.81 -12.92 24.14
C ASP A 219 -29.38 -13.75 22.98
N PRO A 220 -29.88 -13.14 21.87
CA PRO A 220 -30.35 -13.91 20.72
C PRO A 220 -29.24 -14.74 20.04
N LEU A 221 -28.00 -14.23 20.04
CA LEU A 221 -26.85 -14.97 19.51
C LEU A 221 -26.45 -16.15 20.42
N ILE A 222 -26.56 -16.00 21.74
CA ILE A 222 -26.36 -17.10 22.70
C ILE A 222 -27.44 -18.17 22.51
N ASP A 223 -28.71 -17.78 22.42
CA ASP A 223 -29.82 -18.70 22.17
C ASP A 223 -29.66 -19.45 20.84
N LEU A 224 -29.18 -18.76 19.80
CA LEU A 224 -28.90 -19.37 18.51
C LEU A 224 -27.70 -20.33 18.56
N LEU A 225 -26.67 -20.02 19.35
CA LEU A 225 -25.50 -20.87 19.55
C LEU A 225 -25.89 -22.24 20.13
N GLU A 226 -26.82 -22.25 21.09
CA GLU A 226 -27.30 -23.46 21.75
C GLU A 226 -28.24 -24.31 20.87
N ARG A 227 -29.01 -23.66 19.99
CA ARG A 227 -30.02 -24.33 19.16
C ARG A 227 -29.49 -24.85 17.83
N THR A 228 -28.36 -24.34 17.35
CA THR A 228 -27.80 -24.72 16.05
C THR A 228 -26.79 -25.85 16.17
N ASP A 229 -26.76 -26.74 15.17
CA ASP A 229 -25.78 -27.83 15.04
C ASP A 229 -24.72 -27.59 13.95
N ASP A 230 -24.77 -26.45 13.23
CA ASP A 230 -23.79 -26.11 12.18
C ASP A 230 -22.55 -25.43 12.79
N ASP A 231 -21.43 -26.15 12.83
CA ASP A 231 -20.15 -25.65 13.36
C ASP A 231 -19.65 -24.38 12.69
N ASN A 232 -19.89 -24.18 11.38
CA ASN A 232 -19.47 -22.94 10.71
C ASN A 232 -20.31 -21.73 11.19
N LEU A 233 -21.60 -21.97 11.45
CA LEU A 233 -22.47 -20.96 12.03
C LEU A 233 -22.10 -20.70 13.49
N ARG A 234 -21.79 -21.74 14.28
CA ARG A 234 -21.29 -21.60 15.65
C ARG A 234 -19.99 -20.79 15.71
N GLY A 235 -19.04 -21.02 14.81
CA GLY A 235 -17.80 -20.24 14.71
C GLY A 235 -18.06 -18.76 14.39
N SER A 236 -18.99 -18.50 13.46
CA SER A 236 -19.44 -17.14 13.13
C SER A 236 -20.09 -16.44 14.33
N ILE A 237 -20.91 -17.17 15.11
CA ILE A 237 -21.55 -16.65 16.32
C ILE A 237 -20.50 -16.35 17.40
N ALA A 238 -19.56 -17.27 17.64
CA ALA A 238 -18.47 -17.06 18.60
C ALA A 238 -17.65 -15.82 18.25
N TRP A 239 -17.28 -15.66 16.98
CA TRP A 239 -16.58 -14.47 16.50
C TRP A 239 -17.35 -13.18 16.77
N SER A 240 -18.65 -13.15 16.45
CA SER A 240 -19.52 -11.98 16.69
C SER A 240 -19.67 -11.67 18.18
N LEU A 241 -19.86 -12.68 19.03
CA LEU A 241 -19.92 -12.50 20.49
C LEU A 241 -18.60 -11.96 21.06
N GLY A 242 -17.46 -12.40 20.53
CA GLY A 242 -16.14 -11.87 20.87
C GLY A 242 -15.94 -10.41 20.45
N LYS A 243 -16.54 -9.99 19.32
CA LYS A 243 -16.53 -8.59 18.86
C LYS A 243 -17.43 -7.68 19.70
N ILE A 244 -18.60 -8.18 20.11
CA ILE A 244 -19.54 -7.50 21.02
C ILE A 244 -18.93 -7.40 22.43
N LYS A 245 -18.04 -8.33 22.81
CA LYS A 245 -17.41 -8.43 24.15
C LYS A 245 -18.42 -8.67 25.28
N SER A 246 -19.43 -9.49 25.04
CA SER A 246 -20.42 -9.83 26.07
C SER A 246 -19.86 -10.85 27.07
N CYS A 247 -19.81 -10.51 28.36
CA CYS A 247 -19.40 -11.44 29.42
C CYS A 247 -20.44 -12.54 29.70
N MET A 248 -21.70 -12.35 29.27
CA MET A 248 -22.76 -13.36 29.37
C MET A 248 -22.53 -14.55 28.43
N ALA A 249 -21.76 -14.34 27.34
CA ALA A 249 -21.43 -15.38 26.38
C ALA A 249 -20.32 -16.34 26.86
N VAL A 250 -19.65 -16.05 27.99
CA VAL A 250 -18.47 -16.80 28.45
C VAL A 250 -18.82 -18.24 28.81
N ASP A 251 -19.84 -18.47 29.64
CA ASP A 251 -20.22 -19.84 30.05
C ASP A 251 -20.77 -20.68 28.87
N PRO A 252 -21.63 -20.12 27.97
CA PRO A 252 -22.03 -20.81 26.74
C PRO A 252 -20.85 -21.16 25.81
N LEU A 253 -19.87 -20.26 25.66
CA LEU A 253 -18.68 -20.49 24.86
C LEU A 253 -17.75 -21.53 25.49
N ILE A 254 -17.61 -21.55 26.82
CA ILE A 254 -16.88 -22.60 27.55
C ILE A 254 -17.55 -23.96 27.33
N ASN A 255 -18.86 -24.05 27.50
CA ASN A 255 -19.61 -25.28 27.28
C ASN A 255 -19.46 -25.77 25.83
N LEU A 256 -19.44 -24.86 24.85
CA LEU A 256 -19.17 -25.22 23.45
C LEU A 256 -17.74 -25.72 23.24
N LEU A 257 -16.76 -25.06 23.85
CA LEU A 257 -15.34 -25.43 23.79
C LEU A 257 -15.11 -26.86 24.30
N GLU A 258 -15.77 -27.25 25.39
CA GLU A 258 -15.64 -28.57 26.02
C GLU A 258 -16.38 -29.68 25.27
N ARG A 259 -17.49 -29.37 24.60
CA ARG A 259 -18.35 -30.38 23.95
C ARG A 259 -18.04 -30.63 22.49
N THR A 260 -17.33 -29.74 21.82
CA THR A 260 -16.99 -29.90 20.40
C THR A 260 -15.72 -30.73 20.21
N ASP A 261 -15.71 -31.55 19.17
CA ASP A 261 -14.51 -32.26 18.69
C ASP A 261 -13.82 -31.51 17.53
N ASN A 262 -14.39 -30.41 17.05
CA ASN A 262 -13.89 -29.67 15.89
C ASN A 262 -12.84 -28.62 16.28
N ASP A 263 -11.57 -28.88 15.95
CA ASP A 263 -10.45 -27.98 16.27
C ASP A 263 -10.59 -26.57 15.67
N TYR A 264 -11.17 -26.43 14.47
CA TYR A 264 -11.39 -25.11 13.87
C TYR A 264 -12.40 -24.28 14.67
N LEU A 265 -13.47 -24.93 15.16
CA LEU A 265 -14.43 -24.27 16.04
C LEU A 265 -13.79 -23.92 17.39
N LYS A 266 -12.95 -24.81 17.95
CA LYS A 266 -12.20 -24.50 19.18
C LYS A 266 -11.28 -23.29 19.00
N ILE A 267 -10.67 -23.11 17.83
CA ILE A 267 -9.85 -21.93 17.52
C ILE A 267 -10.70 -20.65 17.58
N ASP A 268 -11.86 -20.64 16.92
CA ASP A 268 -12.77 -19.47 16.89
C ASP A 268 -13.31 -19.12 18.28
N VAL A 269 -13.69 -20.15 19.06
CA VAL A 269 -14.18 -19.99 20.43
C VAL A 269 -13.08 -19.50 21.36
N SER A 270 -11.86 -20.05 21.25
CA SER A 270 -10.71 -19.59 22.04
C SER A 270 -10.39 -18.13 21.75
N TRP A 271 -10.37 -17.74 20.47
CA TRP A 271 -10.18 -16.34 20.08
C TRP A 271 -11.26 -15.43 20.70
N ALA A 272 -12.53 -15.84 20.66
CA ALA A 272 -13.64 -15.09 21.23
C ALA A 272 -13.48 -14.90 22.75
N LEU A 273 -13.17 -15.96 23.48
CA LEU A 273 -12.90 -15.91 24.93
C LEU A 273 -11.73 -14.98 25.25
N GLY A 274 -10.64 -15.06 24.48
CA GLY A 274 -9.50 -14.16 24.60
C GLY A 274 -9.80 -12.69 24.31
N LYS A 275 -10.76 -12.41 23.42
CA LYS A 275 -11.21 -11.04 23.12
C LYS A 275 -12.19 -10.47 24.14
N ILE A 276 -13.02 -11.31 24.75
CA ILE A 276 -13.90 -10.95 25.86
C ILE A 276 -13.06 -10.63 27.10
N GLY A 277 -12.06 -11.47 27.38
CA GLY A 277 -11.07 -11.26 28.42
C GLY A 277 -11.56 -11.62 29.83
N ASP A 278 -12.46 -12.59 29.96
CA ASP A 278 -13.03 -13.00 31.25
C ASP A 278 -12.23 -14.15 31.89
N PRO A 279 -11.85 -14.06 33.18
CA PRO A 279 -11.00 -15.05 33.85
C PRO A 279 -11.63 -16.44 33.98
N ARG A 280 -12.96 -16.57 33.87
CA ARG A 280 -13.63 -17.89 33.90
C ARG A 280 -13.18 -18.82 32.76
N ALA A 281 -12.65 -18.27 31.67
CA ALA A 281 -12.19 -19.03 30.52
C ALA A 281 -10.84 -19.74 30.74
N VAL A 282 -10.09 -19.42 31.79
CA VAL A 282 -8.70 -19.87 31.97
C VAL A 282 -8.60 -21.39 32.14
N ASP A 283 -9.33 -21.98 33.09
CA ASP A 283 -9.22 -23.43 33.37
C ASP A 283 -9.68 -24.31 32.20
N PRO A 284 -10.80 -24.00 31.50
CA PRO A 284 -11.20 -24.72 30.30
C PRO A 284 -10.17 -24.64 29.16
N LEU A 285 -9.60 -23.44 28.91
CA LEU A 285 -8.55 -23.25 27.91
C LEU A 285 -7.29 -24.06 28.25
N ILE A 286 -6.91 -24.14 29.53
CA ILE A 286 -5.80 -24.97 30.00
C ILE A 286 -6.08 -26.45 29.76
N ASN A 287 -7.31 -26.92 29.95
CA ASN A 287 -7.64 -28.33 29.71
C ASN A 287 -7.47 -28.71 28.23
N ILE A 288 -7.89 -27.83 27.32
CA ILE A 288 -7.67 -28.03 25.87
C ILE A 288 -6.18 -28.13 25.53
N LEU A 289 -5.32 -27.30 26.13
CA LEU A 289 -3.86 -27.37 25.92
C LEU A 289 -3.25 -28.72 26.33
N LYS A 290 -3.84 -29.39 27.33
CA LYS A 290 -3.38 -30.71 27.82
C LYS A 290 -3.82 -31.86 26.91
N GLU A 291 -4.99 -31.74 26.31
CA GLU A 291 -5.63 -32.84 25.55
C GLU A 291 -5.34 -32.79 24.05
N THR A 292 -5.05 -31.60 23.49
CA THR A 292 -4.88 -31.45 22.04
C THR A 292 -3.45 -31.69 21.56
N ASP A 293 -3.32 -32.33 20.40
CA ASP A 293 -2.07 -32.42 19.65
C ASP A 293 -1.95 -31.33 18.57
N ASN A 294 -3.02 -30.61 18.26
CA ASN A 294 -3.07 -29.62 17.17
C ASN A 294 -2.32 -28.32 17.53
N ASN A 295 -1.33 -27.95 16.73
CA ASN A 295 -0.49 -26.77 16.96
C ASN A 295 -1.23 -25.44 16.72
N ASP A 296 -2.14 -25.36 15.74
CA ASP A 296 -2.89 -24.14 15.45
C ASP A 296 -3.87 -23.82 16.58
N LEU A 297 -4.50 -24.87 17.14
CA LEU A 297 -5.35 -24.74 18.31
C LEU A 297 -4.54 -24.33 19.55
N LYS A 298 -3.35 -24.92 19.76
CA LYS A 298 -2.44 -24.53 20.84
C LYS A 298 -2.10 -23.04 20.77
N GLU A 299 -1.74 -22.54 19.60
CA GLU A 299 -1.41 -21.12 19.41
C GLU A 299 -2.61 -20.21 19.71
N SER A 300 -3.80 -20.56 19.21
CA SER A 300 -5.02 -19.78 19.48
C SER A 300 -5.38 -19.76 20.97
N VAL A 301 -5.30 -20.91 21.65
CA VAL A 301 -5.58 -21.02 23.08
C VAL A 301 -4.56 -20.24 23.91
N LEU A 302 -3.27 -20.29 23.54
CA LEU A 302 -2.23 -19.49 24.20
C LEU A 302 -2.45 -18.00 23.98
N TRP A 303 -2.82 -17.58 22.77
CA TRP A 303 -3.19 -16.19 22.49
C TRP A 303 -4.39 -15.76 23.33
N ALA A 304 -5.39 -16.64 23.48
CA ALA A 304 -6.56 -16.39 24.30
C ALA A 304 -6.21 -16.22 25.78
N LEU A 305 -5.37 -17.09 26.33
CA LEU A 305 -4.86 -16.99 27.70
C LEU A 305 -4.10 -15.67 27.94
N VAL A 306 -3.34 -15.19 26.94
CA VAL A 306 -2.72 -13.86 26.99
C VAL A 306 -3.77 -12.75 26.96
N GLY A 307 -4.81 -12.88 26.13
CA GLY A 307 -5.89 -11.91 25.98
C GLY A 307 -6.76 -11.76 27.23
N VAL A 308 -6.95 -12.84 27.99
CA VAL A 308 -7.69 -12.85 29.27
C VAL A 308 -6.98 -12.05 30.36
N GLY A 309 -5.65 -11.93 30.30
CA GLY A 309 -4.91 -10.87 31.01
C GLY A 309 -5.07 -10.80 32.52
N ASP A 310 -5.55 -11.85 33.22
CA ASP A 310 -5.81 -11.79 34.66
C ASP A 310 -5.03 -12.85 35.45
N LYS A 311 -4.03 -12.37 36.21
CA LYS A 311 -3.58 -12.72 37.56
C LYS A 311 -3.35 -14.17 38.02
N ASN A 312 -3.65 -15.21 37.26
CA ASN A 312 -3.28 -16.58 37.64
C ASN A 312 -1.87 -16.95 37.15
N LEU A 313 -0.87 -16.20 37.67
CA LEU A 313 0.55 -16.57 37.58
C LEU A 313 0.77 -18.01 38.07
N GLU A 314 0.05 -18.44 39.11
CA GLU A 314 0.09 -19.80 39.65
C GLU A 314 -0.35 -20.85 38.62
N SER A 315 -1.42 -20.62 37.86
CA SER A 315 -1.89 -21.57 36.83
C SER A 315 -0.95 -21.64 35.61
N LEU A 316 -0.36 -20.51 35.20
CA LEU A 316 0.65 -20.49 34.12
C LEU A 316 1.97 -21.15 34.57
N ILE A 317 2.32 -21.04 35.86
CA ILE A 317 3.48 -21.72 36.46
C ILE A 317 3.24 -23.23 36.62
N ASP A 318 2.06 -23.68 37.07
CA ASP A 318 1.71 -25.12 37.11
C ASP A 318 1.71 -25.74 35.69
N LEU A 319 1.35 -24.95 34.68
CA LEU A 319 1.41 -25.37 33.28
C LEU A 319 2.85 -25.62 32.80
N PHE A 320 3.82 -24.82 33.27
CA PHE A 320 5.25 -25.03 32.97
C PHE A 320 5.74 -26.40 33.45
N GLU A 321 5.32 -26.83 34.64
CA GLU A 321 5.77 -28.09 35.25
C GLU A 321 5.21 -29.32 34.53
N ARG A 322 4.04 -29.20 33.92
CA ARG A 322 3.31 -30.32 33.30
C ARG A 322 3.54 -30.47 31.80
N ILE A 323 4.04 -29.43 31.11
CA ILE A 323 4.25 -29.44 29.66
C ILE A 323 5.68 -29.90 29.29
N GLY A 324 5.76 -30.97 28.49
CA GLY A 324 7.02 -31.52 27.97
C GLY A 324 7.54 -30.87 26.68
N ASN A 325 6.72 -30.10 25.96
CA ASN A 325 7.07 -29.53 24.65
C ASN A 325 7.91 -28.24 24.80
N ALA A 326 9.01 -28.15 24.04
CA ALA A 326 9.92 -27.00 24.05
C ALA A 326 9.30 -25.72 23.46
N ASP A 327 8.54 -25.82 22.36
CA ASP A 327 7.96 -24.68 21.66
C ASP A 327 6.88 -24.00 22.52
N LEU A 328 6.06 -24.82 23.20
CA LEU A 328 5.05 -24.33 24.14
C LEU A 328 5.67 -23.58 25.33
N ARG A 329 6.83 -24.04 25.82
CA ARG A 329 7.55 -23.36 26.91
C ARG A 329 8.11 -22.00 26.49
N GLU A 330 8.55 -21.86 25.24
CA GLU A 330 8.99 -20.57 24.71
C GLU A 330 7.83 -19.56 24.64
N THR A 331 6.67 -20.00 24.16
CA THR A 331 5.48 -19.16 24.08
C THR A 331 4.97 -18.72 25.46
N ILE A 332 4.94 -19.62 26.45
CA ILE A 332 4.58 -19.26 27.83
C ILE A 332 5.61 -18.27 28.40
N SER A 333 6.90 -18.47 28.12
CA SER A 333 7.96 -17.55 28.55
C SER A 333 7.80 -16.15 27.93
N GLU A 334 7.36 -16.08 26.68
CA GLU A 334 7.04 -14.83 26.02
C GLU A 334 5.81 -14.15 26.63
N SER A 335 4.75 -14.91 26.90
CA SER A 335 3.55 -14.41 27.56
C SER A 335 3.85 -13.79 28.92
N LEU A 336 4.59 -14.49 29.78
CA LEU A 336 4.98 -13.96 31.10
C LEU A 336 5.93 -12.76 30.98
N GLY A 337 6.82 -12.75 29.99
CA GLY A 337 7.65 -11.60 29.68
C GLY A 337 6.86 -10.34 29.30
N ARG A 338 5.66 -10.49 28.73
CA ARG A 338 4.75 -9.38 28.39
C ARG A 338 3.90 -8.88 29.55
N ILE A 339 3.72 -9.68 30.61
CA ILE A 339 3.01 -9.24 31.83
C ILE A 339 3.78 -8.11 32.53
N GLY A 340 5.12 -8.13 32.47
CA GLY A 340 5.98 -7.09 33.02
C GLY A 340 6.33 -7.29 34.50
N ASP A 341 6.57 -6.20 35.22
CA ASP A 341 7.16 -6.23 36.57
C ASP A 341 6.32 -6.99 37.62
N GLU A 342 5.00 -7.05 37.46
CA GLU A 342 4.09 -7.76 38.38
C GLU A 342 4.36 -9.28 38.41
N ALA A 343 4.94 -9.83 37.35
CA ALA A 343 5.28 -11.24 37.27
C ALA A 343 6.61 -11.59 37.98
N VAL A 344 7.43 -10.60 38.38
CA VAL A 344 8.81 -10.84 38.83
C VAL A 344 8.87 -11.65 40.13
N ASP A 345 8.14 -11.24 41.16
CA ASP A 345 8.20 -11.91 42.47
C ASP A 345 7.66 -13.37 42.40
N PRO A 346 6.54 -13.66 41.72
CA PRO A 346 6.08 -15.05 41.51
C PRO A 346 7.01 -15.89 40.62
N LEU A 347 7.64 -15.29 39.61
CA LEU A 347 8.63 -15.99 38.78
C LEU A 347 9.89 -16.34 39.58
N ILE A 348 10.33 -15.47 40.49
CA ILE A 348 11.45 -15.78 41.40
C ILE A 348 11.09 -16.94 42.33
N ASP A 349 9.90 -16.93 42.93
CA ASP A 349 9.43 -18.02 43.79
C ASP A 349 9.34 -19.36 43.02
N CYS A 350 8.86 -19.33 41.77
CA CYS A 350 8.86 -20.49 40.88
C CYS A 350 10.28 -20.96 40.56
N LEU A 351 11.21 -20.04 40.26
CA LEU A 351 12.60 -20.36 39.95
C LEU A 351 13.27 -21.15 41.09
N GLU A 352 12.97 -20.79 42.34
CA GLU A 352 13.52 -21.43 43.54
C GLU A 352 12.87 -22.78 43.86
N LYS A 353 11.54 -22.90 43.69
CA LYS A 353 10.78 -24.12 44.01
C LYS A 353 10.81 -25.18 42.92
N ALA A 354 10.95 -24.79 41.66
CA ALA A 354 10.89 -25.71 40.54
C ALA A 354 11.99 -26.78 40.66
N VAL A 355 11.60 -28.04 40.49
CA VAL A 355 12.54 -29.19 40.46
C VAL A 355 13.10 -29.41 39.05
N ASN A 356 12.36 -29.01 38.02
CA ASN A 356 12.66 -29.26 36.62
C ASN A 356 13.48 -28.13 35.98
N ASP A 357 14.67 -28.45 35.46
CA ASP A 357 15.56 -27.48 34.80
C ASP A 357 14.95 -26.84 33.56
N TYR A 358 14.05 -27.53 32.84
CA TYR A 358 13.34 -26.95 31.71
C TYR A 358 12.39 -25.81 32.12
N VAL A 359 11.77 -25.94 33.29
CA VAL A 359 10.92 -24.89 33.88
C VAL A 359 11.77 -23.71 34.27
N ARG A 360 12.85 -23.94 35.02
CA ARG A 360 13.80 -22.91 35.40
C ARG A 360 14.36 -22.16 34.19
N MET A 361 14.60 -22.87 33.09
CA MET A 361 15.08 -22.27 31.84
C MET A 361 14.07 -21.28 31.25
N GLY A 362 12.79 -21.64 31.18
CA GLY A 362 11.72 -20.76 30.68
C GLY A 362 11.46 -19.56 31.59
N VAL A 363 11.43 -19.80 32.90
CA VAL A 363 11.31 -18.74 33.92
C VAL A 363 12.48 -17.76 33.83
N SER A 364 13.72 -18.25 33.69
CA SER A 364 14.90 -17.40 33.52
C SER A 364 14.77 -16.50 32.28
N ARG A 365 14.37 -17.05 31.13
CA ARG A 365 14.16 -16.26 29.90
C ARG A 365 13.08 -15.20 30.07
N SER A 366 12.00 -15.53 30.77
CA SER A 366 10.91 -14.60 31.08
C SER A 366 11.45 -13.42 31.89
N LEU A 367 12.19 -13.68 32.97
CA LEU A 367 12.84 -12.65 33.79
C LEU A 367 13.82 -11.79 32.99
N GLY A 368 14.60 -12.41 32.10
CA GLY A 368 15.50 -11.70 31.17
C GLY A 368 14.77 -10.76 30.21
N LYS A 369 13.58 -11.16 29.72
CA LYS A 369 12.72 -10.31 28.88
C LYS A 369 12.11 -9.14 29.67
N ILE A 370 11.72 -9.37 30.93
CA ILE A 370 11.17 -8.32 31.82
C ILE A 370 12.25 -7.27 32.16
N LYS A 371 13.53 -7.67 32.26
CA LYS A 371 14.68 -6.78 32.53
C LYS A 371 14.64 -6.11 33.90
N ASN A 372 14.01 -6.74 34.87
CA ASN A 372 13.95 -6.24 36.25
C ASN A 372 15.21 -6.66 37.04
N PRO A 373 15.97 -5.71 37.63
CA PRO A 373 17.17 -6.02 38.42
C PRO A 373 16.94 -6.91 39.64
N LYS A 374 15.72 -6.98 40.20
CA LYS A 374 15.40 -7.88 41.31
C LYS A 374 15.69 -9.35 41.00
N ALA A 375 15.62 -9.74 39.73
CA ALA A 375 15.86 -11.11 39.29
C ALA A 375 17.35 -11.51 39.30
N VAL A 376 18.27 -10.55 39.43
CA VAL A 376 19.72 -10.79 39.27
C VAL A 376 20.28 -11.69 40.37
N ASP A 377 20.02 -11.37 41.65
CA ASP A 377 20.57 -12.15 42.77
C ASP A 377 20.02 -13.60 42.79
N PRO A 378 18.71 -13.86 42.56
CA PRO A 378 18.18 -15.22 42.39
C PRO A 378 18.78 -15.99 41.21
N LEU A 379 18.96 -15.33 40.05
CA LEU A 379 19.56 -15.94 38.87
C LEU A 379 21.03 -16.31 39.11
N ILE A 380 21.80 -15.48 39.81
CA ILE A 380 23.20 -15.77 40.19
C ILE A 380 23.26 -16.98 41.13
N ASN A 381 22.41 -17.02 42.16
CA ASN A 381 22.36 -18.15 43.10
C ASN A 381 22.01 -19.47 42.37
N LEU A 382 21.07 -19.43 41.41
CA LEU A 382 20.75 -20.61 40.61
C LEU A 382 21.92 -21.03 39.71
N LEU A 383 22.65 -20.06 39.11
CA LEU A 383 23.80 -20.31 38.25
C LEU A 383 24.90 -21.12 38.96
N GLU A 384 25.15 -20.82 40.23
CA GLU A 384 26.17 -21.50 41.06
C GLU A 384 25.78 -22.93 41.43
N ARG A 385 24.47 -23.22 41.55
CA ARG A 385 23.95 -24.49 42.05
C ARG A 385 23.65 -25.50 40.96
N THR A 386 23.46 -25.07 39.71
CA THR A 386 23.10 -25.95 38.61
C THR A 386 24.34 -26.57 37.95
N GLU A 387 24.22 -27.84 37.55
CA GLU A 387 25.22 -28.53 36.72
C GLU A 387 24.86 -28.50 35.22
N ASN A 388 23.63 -28.13 34.87
CA ASN A 388 23.09 -28.20 33.51
C ASN A 388 23.54 -27.01 32.65
N ASN A 389 24.31 -27.27 31.59
CA ASN A 389 24.84 -26.23 30.71
C ASN A 389 23.77 -25.46 29.93
N ASP A 390 22.67 -26.10 29.53
CA ASP A 390 21.58 -25.43 28.82
C ASP A 390 20.87 -24.40 29.71
N LEU A 391 20.68 -24.75 30.98
CA LEU A 391 20.15 -23.84 31.98
C LEU A 391 21.14 -22.70 32.26
N LYS A 392 22.44 -22.98 32.41
CA LYS A 392 23.48 -21.95 32.55
C LYS A 392 23.48 -20.97 31.38
N MET A 393 23.33 -21.47 30.15
CA MET A 393 23.25 -20.62 28.95
C MET A 393 22.05 -19.68 29.01
N SER A 394 20.89 -20.18 29.42
CA SER A 394 19.67 -19.38 29.56
C SER A 394 19.80 -18.31 30.65
N ILE A 395 20.38 -18.67 31.80
CA ILE A 395 20.63 -17.74 32.90
C ILE A 395 21.63 -16.66 32.47
N ALA A 396 22.74 -17.03 31.83
CA ALA A 396 23.74 -16.08 31.33
C ALA A 396 23.12 -15.08 30.35
N TRP A 397 22.34 -15.57 29.37
CA TRP A 397 21.60 -14.72 28.45
C TRP A 397 20.67 -13.73 29.17
N SER A 398 19.93 -14.23 30.17
CA SER A 398 18.97 -13.43 30.94
C SER A 398 19.67 -12.32 31.72
N LEU A 399 20.78 -12.63 32.39
CA LEU A 399 21.63 -11.66 33.08
C LEU A 399 22.19 -10.61 32.11
N GLY A 400 22.59 -11.03 30.91
CA GLY A 400 23.04 -10.14 29.84
C GLY A 400 21.96 -9.18 29.32
N GLU A 401 20.70 -9.61 29.24
CA GLU A 401 19.58 -8.77 28.83
C GLU A 401 19.11 -7.79 29.92
N ILE A 402 19.21 -8.18 31.20
CA ILE A 402 18.95 -7.29 32.36
C ILE A 402 20.02 -6.19 32.45
N LYS A 403 21.28 -6.50 32.11
CA LYS A 403 22.42 -5.56 32.08
C LYS A 403 22.84 -5.00 33.44
N ASP A 404 22.59 -5.73 34.52
CA ASP A 404 23.05 -5.34 35.85
C ASP A 404 24.57 -5.66 36.02
N PRO A 405 25.40 -4.70 36.44
CA PRO A 405 26.83 -4.91 36.68
C PRO A 405 27.16 -6.01 37.70
N LYS A 406 26.25 -6.32 38.65
CA LYS A 406 26.46 -7.40 39.63
C LYS A 406 26.68 -8.76 38.97
N ALA A 407 26.13 -8.97 37.78
CA ALA A 407 26.26 -10.23 37.04
C ALA A 407 27.66 -10.44 36.45
N VAL A 408 28.52 -9.42 36.40
CA VAL A 408 29.81 -9.48 35.69
C VAL A 408 30.78 -10.46 36.33
N ASP A 409 31.02 -10.37 37.64
CA ASP A 409 32.00 -11.24 38.32
C ASP A 409 31.58 -12.72 38.31
N PRO A 410 30.32 -13.08 38.61
CA PRO A 410 29.85 -14.47 38.49
C PRO A 410 29.97 -15.03 37.06
N LEU A 411 29.68 -14.21 36.04
CA LEU A 411 29.82 -14.63 34.65
C LEU A 411 31.29 -14.83 34.25
N ILE A 412 32.22 -13.99 34.74
CA ILE A 412 33.66 -14.15 34.51
C ILE A 412 34.18 -15.43 35.20
N ASP A 413 33.77 -15.68 36.45
CA ASP A 413 34.16 -16.91 37.16
C ASP A 413 33.63 -18.16 36.43
N LEU A 414 32.38 -18.13 35.96
CA LEU A 414 31.81 -19.23 35.18
C LEU A 414 32.55 -19.43 33.84
N LEU A 415 32.93 -18.35 33.16
CA LEU A 415 33.70 -18.40 31.91
C LEU A 415 35.02 -19.17 32.08
N GLY A 416 35.67 -18.99 33.23
CA GLY A 416 36.95 -19.64 33.55
C GLY A 416 36.83 -21.10 33.97
N ARG A 417 35.68 -21.52 34.51
CA ARG A 417 35.45 -22.89 35.03
C ARG A 417 34.85 -23.85 34.03
N THR A 418 34.11 -23.35 33.04
CA THR A 418 33.45 -24.20 32.03
C THR A 418 34.39 -24.53 30.87
N ASP A 419 34.28 -25.74 30.32
CA ASP A 419 34.96 -26.18 29.10
C ASP A 419 34.07 -26.21 27.85
N ASP A 420 32.78 -25.92 27.99
CA ASP A 420 31.81 -25.92 26.90
C ASP A 420 31.86 -24.59 26.10
N ASP A 421 32.29 -24.67 24.84
CA ASP A 421 32.44 -23.51 23.96
C ASP A 421 31.11 -22.81 23.65
N ASN A 422 29.98 -23.52 23.61
CA ASN A 422 28.67 -22.90 23.38
C ASN A 422 28.29 -22.04 24.58
N LEU A 423 28.50 -22.57 25.79
CA LEU A 423 28.28 -21.83 27.03
C LEU A 423 29.24 -20.64 27.15
N ARG A 424 30.53 -20.81 26.83
CA ARG A 424 31.51 -19.70 26.77
C ARG A 424 31.07 -18.61 25.79
N GLY A 425 30.54 -18.99 24.63
CA GLY A 425 30.01 -18.05 23.63
C GLY A 425 28.82 -17.25 24.17
N SER A 426 27.88 -17.90 24.84
CA SER A 426 26.72 -17.25 25.47
C SER A 426 27.15 -16.30 26.60
N ILE A 427 28.12 -16.70 27.43
CA ILE A 427 28.67 -15.85 28.50
C ILE A 427 29.38 -14.64 27.90
N ALA A 428 30.23 -14.84 26.88
CA ALA A 428 30.92 -13.76 26.20
C ALA A 428 29.93 -12.75 25.61
N TRP A 429 28.88 -13.22 24.92
CA TRP A 429 27.80 -12.37 24.43
C TRP A 429 27.15 -11.54 25.53
N SER A 430 26.82 -12.19 26.65
CA SER A 430 26.13 -11.58 27.78
C SER A 430 26.98 -10.49 28.44
N LEU A 431 28.28 -10.75 28.65
CA LEU A 431 29.25 -9.76 29.12
C LEU A 431 29.35 -8.55 28.17
N GLY A 432 29.31 -8.80 26.87
CA GLY A 432 29.29 -7.75 25.84
C GLY A 432 28.03 -6.88 25.89
N LYS A 433 26.87 -7.49 26.19
CA LYS A 433 25.60 -6.79 26.35
C LYS A 433 25.54 -5.91 27.60
N ILE A 434 26.16 -6.36 28.70
CA ILE A 434 26.33 -5.57 29.93
C ILE A 434 27.28 -4.39 29.69
N LYS A 435 28.23 -4.53 28.75
CA LYS A 435 29.25 -3.52 28.39
C LYS A 435 30.23 -3.19 29.52
N SER A 436 30.56 -4.17 30.35
CA SER A 436 31.53 -3.98 31.43
C SER A 436 32.97 -4.13 30.93
N CYS A 437 33.82 -3.15 31.24
CA CYS A 437 35.25 -3.18 30.91
C CYS A 437 36.04 -4.23 31.73
N MET A 438 35.49 -4.71 32.84
CA MET A 438 36.10 -5.77 33.65
C MET A 438 36.17 -7.11 32.89
N ALA A 439 35.28 -7.32 31.91
CA ALA A 439 35.24 -8.53 31.10
C ALA A 439 36.31 -8.57 30.00
N VAL A 440 37.00 -7.46 29.73
CA VAL A 440 37.89 -7.33 28.56
C VAL A 440 39.10 -8.26 28.67
N ASP A 441 39.83 -8.22 29.78
CA ASP A 441 41.04 -9.04 29.93
C ASP A 441 40.73 -10.55 30.01
N PRO A 442 39.66 -11.01 30.73
CA PRO A 442 39.21 -12.40 30.66
C PRO A 442 38.84 -12.86 29.24
N LEU A 443 38.14 -12.01 28.48
CA LEU A 443 37.75 -12.32 27.10
C LEU A 443 38.96 -12.38 26.15
N ILE A 444 39.95 -11.50 26.33
CA ILE A 444 41.20 -11.54 25.57
C ILE A 444 41.97 -12.83 25.86
N ASN A 445 42.12 -13.20 27.13
CA ASN A 445 42.80 -14.45 27.51
C ASN A 445 42.08 -15.68 26.92
N LEU A 446 40.75 -15.70 26.93
CA LEU A 446 39.99 -16.77 26.29
C LEU A 446 40.19 -16.79 24.76
N LEU A 447 40.24 -15.62 24.12
CA LEU A 447 40.46 -15.48 22.68
C LEU A 447 41.79 -16.09 22.23
N GLU A 448 42.84 -15.92 23.04
CA GLU A 448 44.18 -16.45 22.76
C GLU A 448 44.28 -17.96 22.91
N ARG A 449 43.49 -18.55 23.82
CA ARG A 449 43.56 -19.97 24.17
C ARG A 449 42.63 -20.86 23.35
N THR A 450 41.56 -20.32 22.78
CA THR A 450 40.59 -21.10 22.02
C THR A 450 41.05 -21.34 20.57
N GLU A 451 40.79 -22.52 20.04
CA GLU A 451 40.95 -22.83 18.62
C GLU A 451 39.64 -22.66 17.83
N ASN A 452 38.49 -22.63 18.51
CA ASN A 452 37.16 -22.60 17.92
C ASN A 452 36.82 -21.22 17.33
N ASN A 453 36.62 -21.16 16.00
CA ASN A 453 36.32 -19.92 15.30
C ASN A 453 34.96 -19.31 15.66
N ASP A 454 33.95 -20.11 15.99
CA ASP A 454 32.62 -19.62 16.40
C ASP A 454 32.69 -18.91 17.76
N LEU A 455 33.48 -19.46 18.67
CA LEU A 455 33.75 -18.82 19.95
C LEU A 455 34.58 -17.53 19.76
N LYS A 456 35.61 -17.54 18.90
CA LYS A 456 36.38 -16.33 18.55
C LYS A 456 35.49 -15.23 17.98
N MET A 457 34.53 -15.58 17.12
CA MET A 457 33.55 -14.63 16.58
C MET A 457 32.68 -14.01 17.69
N SER A 458 32.19 -14.85 18.61
CA SER A 458 31.39 -14.41 19.75
C SER A 458 32.17 -13.47 20.67
N ILE A 459 33.42 -13.80 20.96
CA ILE A 459 34.32 -12.97 21.77
C ILE A 459 34.64 -11.65 21.06
N ALA A 460 35.01 -11.68 19.78
CA ALA A 460 35.31 -10.48 19.01
C ALA A 460 34.12 -9.53 18.97
N ARG A 461 32.91 -10.06 18.77
CA ARG A 461 31.68 -9.27 18.80
C ARG A 461 31.41 -8.68 20.18
N SER A 462 31.64 -9.44 21.24
CA SER A 462 31.52 -8.97 22.63
C SER A 462 32.48 -7.82 22.92
N LEU A 463 33.77 -7.98 22.62
CA LEU A 463 34.78 -6.94 22.78
C LEU A 463 34.41 -5.66 22.01
N GLY A 464 33.86 -5.81 20.81
CA GLY A 464 33.33 -4.69 20.02
C GLY A 464 32.12 -3.99 20.66
N GLU A 465 31.23 -4.69 21.36
CA GLU A 465 30.10 -4.08 22.09
C GLU A 465 30.55 -3.34 23.36
N ILE A 466 31.60 -3.84 24.03
CA ILE A 466 32.20 -3.18 25.21
C ILE A 466 32.89 -1.87 24.81
N LYS A 467 33.47 -1.81 23.59
CA LYS A 467 34.19 -0.64 23.04
C LYS A 467 35.43 -0.23 23.84
N ASP A 468 36.05 -1.19 24.54
CA ASP A 468 37.27 -0.92 25.30
C ASP A 468 38.51 -0.92 24.37
N PRO A 469 39.40 0.08 24.47
CA PRO A 469 40.60 0.17 23.64
C PRO A 469 41.58 -0.99 23.78
N ARG A 470 41.61 -1.64 24.96
CA ARG A 470 42.51 -2.77 25.22
C ARG A 470 42.24 -3.95 24.27
N ALA A 471 41.03 -4.03 23.71
CA ALA A 471 40.69 -5.06 22.73
C ALA A 471 41.29 -4.83 21.33
N VAL A 472 41.80 -3.62 21.02
CA VAL A 472 42.25 -3.28 19.65
C VAL A 472 43.40 -4.17 19.19
N ASN A 473 44.50 -4.22 19.95
CA ASN A 473 45.68 -4.98 19.53
C ASN A 473 45.41 -6.49 19.45
N PRO A 474 44.77 -7.14 20.44
CA PRO A 474 44.40 -8.55 20.33
C PRO A 474 43.51 -8.87 19.13
N LEU A 475 42.56 -7.98 18.79
CA LEU A 475 41.72 -8.15 17.61
C LEU A 475 42.51 -8.00 16.30
N ILE A 476 43.50 -7.11 16.26
CA ILE A 476 44.40 -6.93 15.12
C ILE A 476 45.31 -8.16 14.95
N ASP A 477 45.89 -8.66 16.03
CA ASP A 477 46.72 -9.87 16.01
C ASP A 477 45.90 -11.09 15.54
N LEU A 478 44.63 -11.16 15.93
CA LEU A 478 43.72 -12.20 15.44
C LEU A 478 43.41 -12.02 13.94
N LEU A 479 43.21 -10.79 13.47
CA LEU A 479 42.99 -10.49 12.05
C LEU A 479 44.19 -10.93 11.18
N GLU A 480 45.41 -10.76 11.71
CA GLU A 480 46.65 -11.15 11.05
C GLU A 480 46.73 -12.68 10.88
N ARG A 481 46.36 -13.43 11.92
CA ARG A 481 46.51 -14.89 11.98
C ARG A 481 45.36 -15.68 11.37
N THR A 482 44.17 -15.09 11.20
CA THR A 482 42.97 -15.83 10.79
C THR A 482 42.77 -15.91 9.27
N ASP A 483 42.50 -17.12 8.78
CA ASP A 483 42.12 -17.34 7.40
C ASP A 483 40.62 -17.39 7.13
N ASP A 484 39.80 -17.40 8.19
CA ASP A 484 38.35 -17.51 8.10
C ASP A 484 37.66 -16.18 7.77
N ASP A 485 36.87 -16.14 6.69
CA ASP A 485 36.23 -14.91 6.21
C ASP A 485 35.13 -14.38 7.14
N ASN A 486 34.39 -15.26 7.83
CA ASN A 486 33.33 -14.86 8.76
C ASN A 486 33.93 -14.20 10.01
N LEU A 487 35.03 -14.77 10.51
CA LEU A 487 35.80 -14.25 11.63
C LEU A 487 36.46 -12.92 11.27
N ARG A 488 37.06 -12.78 10.08
CA ARG A 488 37.61 -11.49 9.59
C ARG A 488 36.54 -10.39 9.56
N MET A 489 35.33 -10.72 9.08
CA MET A 489 34.22 -9.77 9.05
C MET A 489 33.80 -9.36 10.46
N SER A 490 33.66 -10.33 11.37
CA SER A 490 33.32 -10.08 12.78
C SER A 490 34.34 -9.18 13.48
N ILE A 491 35.64 -9.44 13.26
CA ILE A 491 36.74 -8.62 13.79
C ILE A 491 36.69 -7.19 13.22
N SER A 492 36.49 -7.06 11.90
CA SER A 492 36.40 -5.74 11.25
C SER A 492 35.23 -4.92 11.80
N VAL A 493 34.08 -5.57 12.07
CA VAL A 493 32.92 -4.93 12.69
C VAL A 493 33.19 -4.57 14.14
N ALA A 494 33.90 -5.42 14.89
CA ALA A 494 34.30 -5.14 16.26
C ALA A 494 35.24 -3.94 16.34
N LEU A 495 36.32 -3.91 15.54
CA LEU A 495 37.26 -2.79 15.45
C LEU A 495 36.57 -1.49 15.07
N ARG A 496 35.60 -1.52 14.15
CA ARG A 496 34.78 -0.34 13.84
C ARG A 496 34.03 0.20 15.06
N LYS A 497 33.50 -0.66 15.93
CA LYS A 497 32.76 -0.23 17.12
C LYS A 497 33.66 0.37 18.20
N VAL A 498 34.95 0.00 18.24
CA VAL A 498 35.98 0.61 19.10
C VAL A 498 36.45 1.96 18.53
N GLU A 499 35.96 2.34 17.33
CA GLU A 499 36.07 3.66 16.70
C GLU A 499 37.53 4.14 16.55
N ASP A 500 37.84 5.35 17.01
CA ASP A 500 39.05 6.12 16.69
C ASP A 500 40.38 5.42 17.04
N LYS A 501 40.34 4.46 17.95
CA LYS A 501 41.52 3.85 18.53
C LYS A 501 42.06 2.68 17.71
N ALA A 502 41.28 2.15 16.78
CA ALA A 502 41.68 1.04 15.91
C ALA A 502 42.29 1.49 14.57
N VAL A 503 42.06 2.73 14.13
CA VAL A 503 42.47 3.19 12.80
C VAL A 503 44.00 3.29 12.69
N ARG A 504 44.67 3.93 13.65
CA ARG A 504 46.13 4.09 13.63
C ARG A 504 46.86 2.75 13.69
N PRO A 505 46.55 1.83 14.63
CA PRO A 505 47.21 0.52 14.65
C PRO A 505 46.99 -0.31 13.37
N LEU A 506 45.85 -0.17 12.69
CA LEU A 506 45.63 -0.81 11.38
C LEU A 506 46.46 -0.18 10.27
N ILE A 507 46.67 1.14 10.28
CA ILE A 507 47.58 1.83 9.36
C ILE A 507 49.02 1.37 9.61
N ASP A 508 49.47 1.34 10.86
CA ASP A 508 50.80 0.86 11.23
C ASP A 508 51.01 -0.61 10.80
N LEU A 509 49.96 -1.44 10.94
CA LEU A 509 49.97 -2.82 10.43
C LEU A 509 50.04 -2.87 8.89
N LEU A 510 49.36 -1.97 8.19
CA LEU A 510 49.39 -1.90 6.72
C LEU A 510 50.80 -1.60 6.20
N GLU A 511 51.52 -0.70 6.85
CA GLU A 511 52.88 -0.30 6.49
C GLU A 511 53.89 -1.44 6.68
N ARG A 512 53.75 -2.24 7.75
CA ARG A 512 54.61 -3.41 8.01
C ARG A 512 54.21 -4.69 7.26
N ALA A 513 53.05 -4.69 6.60
CA ALA A 513 52.53 -5.89 5.95
C ALA A 513 53.35 -6.25 4.69
N ASN A 514 53.90 -7.46 4.66
CA ASN A 514 54.76 -7.92 3.56
C ASN A 514 54.04 -8.77 2.50
N ASN A 515 52.77 -9.15 2.71
CA ASN A 515 52.00 -9.93 1.74
C ASN A 515 50.70 -9.21 1.32
N ASP A 516 50.25 -9.48 0.10
CA ASP A 516 49.06 -8.81 -0.44
C ASP A 516 47.77 -9.27 0.22
N ASP A 517 47.69 -10.50 0.74
CA ASP A 517 46.46 -11.01 1.34
C ASP A 517 46.16 -10.36 2.69
N LEU A 518 47.18 -10.10 3.51
CA LEU A 518 47.07 -9.32 4.74
C LEU A 518 46.72 -7.87 4.42
N LYS A 519 47.37 -7.26 3.42
CA LYS A 519 46.99 -5.92 2.93
C LYS A 519 45.52 -5.88 2.52
N LYS A 520 45.03 -6.86 1.76
CA LYS A 520 43.61 -6.97 1.37
C LYS A 520 42.67 -7.05 2.58
N ARG A 521 43.05 -7.76 3.65
CA ARG A 521 42.27 -7.85 4.91
C ARG A 521 42.22 -6.51 5.63
N ILE A 522 43.35 -5.83 5.75
CA ILE A 522 43.46 -4.53 6.44
C ILE A 522 42.70 -3.45 5.65
N VAL A 523 42.86 -3.40 4.33
CA VAL A 523 42.13 -2.49 3.45
C VAL A 523 40.61 -2.66 3.60
N TRP A 524 40.15 -3.91 3.69
CA TRP A 524 38.74 -4.20 3.94
C TRP A 524 38.27 -3.68 5.31
N ALA A 525 39.05 -3.92 6.37
CA ALA A 525 38.74 -3.42 7.70
C ALA A 525 38.67 -1.88 7.73
N LEU A 526 39.67 -1.18 7.17
CA LEU A 526 39.69 0.28 7.06
C LEU A 526 38.49 0.83 6.27
N GLY A 527 38.12 0.17 5.17
CA GLY A 527 36.92 0.54 4.39
C GLY A 527 35.59 0.31 5.10
N ILE A 528 35.52 -0.64 6.04
CA ILE A 528 34.37 -0.82 6.94
C ILE A 528 34.30 0.29 7.98
N MET A 529 35.44 0.72 8.50
CA MET A 529 35.54 1.78 9.52
C MET A 529 35.08 3.14 9.00
N LYS A 530 35.31 3.42 7.70
CA LYS A 530 34.94 4.69 7.04
C LYS A 530 35.64 5.92 7.64
N ASP A 531 36.84 5.73 8.17
CA ASP A 531 37.62 6.82 8.76
C ASP A 531 38.49 7.52 7.71
N SER A 532 38.47 8.85 7.69
CA SER A 532 39.20 9.66 6.73
C SER A 532 40.72 9.62 6.91
N ARG A 533 41.24 9.27 8.10
CA ARG A 533 42.68 9.12 8.34
C ARG A 533 43.30 7.98 7.54
N ALA A 534 42.50 6.99 7.12
CA ALA A 534 42.96 5.88 6.29
C ALA A 534 43.14 6.27 4.82
N VAL A 535 42.66 7.43 4.37
CA VAL A 535 42.61 7.81 2.95
C VAL A 535 44.01 7.97 2.36
N ASP A 536 44.89 8.74 3.00
CA ASP A 536 46.23 8.99 2.47
C ASP A 536 47.09 7.70 2.44
N PRO A 537 47.12 6.86 3.51
CA PRO A 537 47.81 5.57 3.46
C PRO A 537 47.26 4.63 2.38
N LEU A 538 45.94 4.61 2.16
CA LEU A 538 45.33 3.80 1.10
C LEU A 538 45.69 4.33 -0.30
N ILE A 539 45.78 5.65 -0.47
CA ILE A 539 46.23 6.28 -1.72
C ILE A 539 47.69 5.93 -2.00
N ASP A 540 48.56 5.96 -1.00
CA ASP A 540 49.97 5.62 -1.19
C ASP A 540 50.14 4.13 -1.51
N LEU A 541 49.42 3.26 -0.81
CA LEU A 541 49.39 1.83 -1.16
C LEU A 541 48.87 1.59 -2.58
N LEU A 542 47.88 2.36 -3.06
CA LEU A 542 47.37 2.27 -4.42
C LEU A 542 48.44 2.58 -5.48
N LYS A 543 49.36 3.49 -5.18
CA LYS A 543 50.47 3.88 -6.07
C LYS A 543 51.60 2.86 -6.06
N GLU A 544 51.87 2.24 -4.92
CA GLU A 544 52.99 1.32 -4.72
C GLU A 544 52.71 -0.10 -5.23
N THR A 545 51.45 -0.54 -5.20
CA THR A 545 51.11 -1.92 -5.57
C THR A 545 50.96 -2.09 -7.08
N ASP A 546 51.48 -3.20 -7.61
CA ASP A 546 51.20 -3.66 -8.97
C ASP A 546 50.06 -4.67 -9.04
N ASN A 547 49.55 -5.14 -7.90
CA ASN A 547 48.51 -6.18 -7.84
C ASN A 547 47.10 -5.58 -8.09
N ASP A 548 46.53 -5.86 -9.26
CA ASP A 548 45.21 -5.36 -9.65
C ASP A 548 44.07 -5.78 -8.71
N ASP A 549 44.14 -6.95 -8.08
CA ASP A 549 43.11 -7.36 -7.13
C ASP A 549 43.21 -6.60 -5.81
N LEU A 550 44.42 -6.27 -5.36
CA LEU A 550 44.60 -5.37 -4.23
C LEU A 550 44.15 -3.94 -4.59
N LYS A 551 44.47 -3.43 -5.79
CA LYS A 551 43.97 -2.14 -6.29
C LYS A 551 42.44 -2.07 -6.25
N LYS A 552 41.75 -3.10 -6.75
CA LYS A 552 40.26 -3.17 -6.69
C LYS A 552 39.75 -3.04 -5.26
N ARG A 553 40.38 -3.71 -4.28
CA ARG A 553 39.97 -3.60 -2.88
C ARG A 553 40.21 -2.21 -2.31
N ILE A 554 41.34 -1.59 -2.62
CA ILE A 554 41.68 -0.23 -2.20
C ILE A 554 40.66 0.77 -2.78
N VAL A 555 40.37 0.67 -4.07
CA VAL A 555 39.36 1.46 -4.76
C VAL A 555 38.00 1.37 -4.07
N TRP A 556 37.53 0.16 -3.73
CA TRP A 556 36.27 -0.03 -3.01
C TRP A 556 36.32 0.50 -1.58
N ALA A 557 37.44 0.36 -0.87
CA ALA A 557 37.61 0.91 0.47
C ALA A 557 37.55 2.44 0.45
N LEU A 558 38.26 3.10 -0.46
CA LEU A 558 38.24 4.55 -0.67
C LEU A 558 36.83 5.05 -1.00
N ALA A 559 36.11 4.34 -1.88
CA ALA A 559 34.72 4.67 -2.20
C ALA A 559 33.80 4.60 -0.97
N ARG A 560 33.95 3.56 -0.14
CA ARG A 560 33.16 3.39 1.08
C ARG A 560 33.44 4.46 2.13
N ILE A 561 34.67 4.95 2.20
CA ILE A 561 35.06 6.09 3.05
C ILE A 561 34.43 7.37 2.50
N GLY A 562 34.47 7.59 1.17
CA GLY A 562 33.80 8.71 0.51
C GLY A 562 34.50 10.07 0.65
N ASP A 563 35.78 10.07 1.03
CA ASP A 563 36.59 11.29 1.18
C ASP A 563 37.02 11.82 -0.21
N SER A 564 36.90 13.13 -0.41
CA SER A 564 37.22 13.79 -1.68
C SER A 564 38.69 13.70 -2.07
N ARG A 565 39.60 13.52 -1.12
CA ARG A 565 41.04 13.34 -1.41
C ARG A 565 41.32 12.10 -2.26
N ALA A 566 40.42 11.11 -2.25
CA ALA A 566 40.55 9.93 -3.08
C ALA A 566 40.17 10.15 -4.55
N VAL A 567 39.52 11.26 -4.90
CA VAL A 567 39.02 11.48 -6.28
C VAL A 567 40.17 11.57 -7.28
N ASP A 568 41.11 12.50 -7.11
CA ASP A 568 42.21 12.69 -8.07
C ASP A 568 43.08 11.44 -8.26
N PRO A 569 43.47 10.70 -7.20
CA PRO A 569 44.18 9.43 -7.35
C PRO A 569 43.39 8.37 -8.15
N LEU A 570 42.08 8.26 -7.93
CA LEU A 570 41.24 7.32 -8.66
C LEU A 570 41.06 7.72 -10.13
N ILE A 571 40.98 9.03 -10.42
CA ILE A 571 40.95 9.56 -11.80
C ILE A 571 42.27 9.27 -12.52
N ASN A 572 43.41 9.48 -11.85
CA ASN A 572 44.72 9.15 -12.41
C ASN A 572 44.87 7.63 -12.66
N LEU A 573 44.34 6.80 -11.75
CA LEU A 573 44.32 5.34 -11.95
C LEU A 573 43.51 4.95 -13.19
N LEU A 574 42.34 5.57 -13.41
CA LEU A 574 41.52 5.33 -14.61
C LEU A 574 42.25 5.65 -15.90
N GLY A 575 43.02 6.74 -15.94
CA GLY A 575 43.76 7.15 -17.13
C GLY A 575 44.94 6.22 -17.47
N ARG A 576 45.46 5.48 -16.49
CA ARG A 576 46.66 4.63 -16.66
C ARG A 576 46.37 3.13 -16.75
N THR A 577 45.19 2.68 -16.33
CA THR A 577 44.88 1.25 -16.23
C THR A 577 44.39 0.66 -17.56
N ASP A 578 45.07 -0.39 -18.02
CA ASP A 578 44.60 -1.22 -19.14
C ASP A 578 43.63 -2.32 -18.71
N ASN A 579 43.62 -2.67 -17.41
CA ASN A 579 42.73 -3.70 -16.88
C ASN A 579 41.27 -3.22 -16.88
N ALA A 580 40.44 -3.83 -17.73
CA ALA A 580 39.02 -3.51 -17.87
C ALA A 580 38.23 -3.73 -16.56
N SER A 581 38.55 -4.76 -15.78
CA SER A 581 37.88 -5.06 -14.51
C SER A 581 38.18 -3.99 -13.46
N LEU A 582 39.45 -3.58 -13.34
CA LEU A 582 39.84 -2.48 -12.45
C LEU A 582 39.21 -1.16 -12.89
N ARG A 583 39.17 -0.87 -14.20
CA ARG A 583 38.53 0.32 -14.76
C ARG A 583 37.04 0.41 -14.36
N ILE A 584 36.29 -0.67 -14.56
CA ILE A 584 34.86 -0.72 -14.19
C ILE A 584 34.67 -0.55 -12.68
N GLY A 585 35.51 -1.22 -11.87
CA GLY A 585 35.50 -1.09 -10.41
C GLY A 585 35.73 0.36 -9.95
N THR A 586 36.71 1.04 -10.55
CA THR A 586 37.03 2.44 -10.23
C THR A 586 35.93 3.41 -10.66
N LEU A 587 35.29 3.20 -11.81
CA LEU A 587 34.14 4.01 -12.22
C LEU A 587 32.93 3.80 -11.32
N ALA A 588 32.67 2.56 -10.88
CA ALA A 588 31.61 2.26 -9.92
C ALA A 588 31.88 2.90 -8.55
N ALA A 589 33.14 2.90 -8.11
CA ALA A 589 33.61 3.60 -6.91
C ALA A 589 33.40 5.12 -7.01
N LEU A 590 33.85 5.75 -8.09
CA LEU A 590 33.67 7.20 -8.32
C LEU A 590 32.19 7.58 -8.39
N ARG A 591 31.35 6.76 -9.05
CA ARG A 591 29.89 6.95 -9.05
C ARG A 591 29.32 6.98 -7.62
N TYR A 592 29.79 6.10 -6.74
CA TYR A 592 29.35 6.05 -5.34
C TYR A 592 29.74 7.33 -4.56
N MET A 593 30.81 8.02 -4.97
CA MET A 593 31.28 9.26 -4.35
C MET A 593 30.47 10.51 -4.76
N GLY A 594 29.63 10.43 -5.81
CA GLY A 594 28.61 11.43 -6.12
C GLY A 594 29.08 12.65 -6.95
N ASP A 595 28.57 13.83 -6.62
CA ASP A 595 28.73 15.09 -7.37
C ASP A 595 30.18 15.60 -7.43
N LYS A 596 30.99 15.28 -6.42
CA LYS A 596 32.40 15.70 -6.33
C LYS A 596 33.29 15.14 -7.44
N VAL A 597 32.87 14.06 -8.11
CA VAL A 597 33.65 13.44 -9.18
C VAL A 597 33.33 13.98 -10.57
N VAL A 598 32.32 14.86 -10.71
CA VAL A 598 31.82 15.30 -12.01
C VAL A 598 32.87 16.12 -12.77
N ASP A 599 33.43 17.17 -12.17
CA ASP A 599 34.41 18.02 -12.85
C ASP A 599 35.71 17.24 -13.17
N PRO A 600 36.28 16.43 -12.24
CA PRO A 600 37.44 15.59 -12.57
C PRO A 600 37.19 14.55 -13.67
N LEU A 601 35.97 14.00 -13.75
CA LEU A 601 35.61 13.09 -14.84
C LEU A 601 35.44 13.82 -16.17
N ILE A 602 34.93 15.06 -16.17
CA ILE A 602 34.86 15.92 -17.36
C ILE A 602 36.27 16.23 -17.86
N ASP A 603 37.17 16.67 -16.97
CA ASP A 603 38.57 16.95 -17.32
C ASP A 603 39.28 15.73 -17.94
N LEU A 604 39.03 14.53 -17.39
CA LEU A 604 39.57 13.29 -17.93
C LEU A 604 38.94 12.93 -19.29
N LEU A 605 37.64 13.16 -19.46
CA LEU A 605 36.91 12.91 -20.71
C LEU A 605 37.46 13.75 -21.86
N GLU A 606 37.77 15.02 -21.59
CA GLU A 606 38.30 15.98 -22.58
C GLU A 606 39.77 15.69 -22.94
N ARG A 607 40.58 15.27 -21.97
CA ARG A 607 42.02 15.02 -22.18
C ARG A 607 42.35 13.68 -22.82
N THR A 608 41.48 12.68 -22.69
CA THR A 608 41.78 11.33 -23.18
C THR A 608 41.47 11.17 -24.67
N GLU A 609 42.35 10.50 -25.41
CA GLU A 609 42.08 10.09 -26.80
C GLU A 609 41.47 8.67 -26.87
N ASN A 610 41.48 7.92 -25.77
CA ASN A 610 41.02 6.54 -25.73
C ASN A 610 39.48 6.46 -25.77
N SER A 611 38.93 6.01 -26.90
CA SER A 611 37.49 5.88 -27.13
C SER A 611 36.79 4.94 -26.14
N ASP A 612 37.43 3.85 -25.70
CA ASP A 612 36.84 2.93 -24.73
C ASP A 612 36.78 3.53 -23.32
N LEU A 613 37.78 4.34 -22.96
CA LEU A 613 37.76 5.09 -21.72
C LEU A 613 36.66 6.16 -21.76
N LYS A 614 36.49 6.90 -22.87
CA LYS A 614 35.38 7.85 -23.05
C LYS A 614 34.01 7.18 -22.87
N LYS A 615 33.81 6.00 -23.49
CA LYS A 615 32.58 5.18 -23.30
C LYS A 615 32.35 4.84 -21.84
N SER A 616 33.43 4.50 -21.14
CA SER A 616 33.38 4.09 -19.74
C SER A 616 33.06 5.27 -18.81
N ILE A 617 33.60 6.46 -19.06
CA ILE A 617 33.37 7.71 -18.30
C ILE A 617 31.95 8.27 -18.50
N ALA A 618 31.38 8.14 -19.70
CA ALA A 618 30.01 8.57 -19.96
C ALA A 618 28.96 7.86 -19.07
N TRP A 619 29.25 6.63 -18.62
CA TRP A 619 28.34 5.87 -17.75
C TRP A 619 28.14 6.49 -16.35
N PRO A 620 29.18 6.70 -15.52
CA PRO A 620 29.00 7.32 -14.22
C PRO A 620 28.45 8.75 -14.33
N LEU A 621 28.86 9.54 -15.33
CA LEU A 621 28.29 10.90 -15.53
C LEU A 621 26.77 10.86 -15.73
N GLY A 622 26.27 9.91 -16.53
CA GLY A 622 24.83 9.70 -16.72
C GLY A 622 24.10 9.22 -15.47
N GLU A 623 24.73 8.38 -14.64
CA GLU A 623 24.14 7.87 -13.40
C GLU A 623 24.14 8.89 -12.25
N ILE A 624 25.15 9.77 -12.18
CA ILE A 624 25.23 10.85 -11.19
C ILE A 624 24.15 11.91 -11.49
N LYS A 625 23.80 12.10 -12.77
CA LYS A 625 22.76 13.02 -13.24
C LYS A 625 23.04 14.49 -12.94
N ASP A 626 24.31 14.87 -12.91
CA ASP A 626 24.70 16.26 -12.69
C ASP A 626 24.62 17.06 -14.02
N PRO A 627 23.88 18.18 -14.06
CA PRO A 627 23.77 19.03 -15.25
C PRO A 627 25.11 19.58 -15.78
N ARG A 628 26.17 19.65 -14.96
CA ARG A 628 27.50 20.11 -15.39
C ARG A 628 28.10 19.21 -16.49
N ALA A 629 27.72 17.93 -16.53
CA ALA A 629 28.20 16.99 -17.53
C ALA A 629 27.57 17.17 -18.92
N VAL A 630 26.52 17.98 -19.06
CA VAL A 630 25.70 18.04 -20.28
C VAL A 630 26.47 18.68 -21.45
N ASP A 631 27.06 19.86 -21.25
CA ASP A 631 27.77 20.57 -22.32
C ASP A 631 29.03 19.81 -22.79
N PRO A 632 29.87 19.25 -21.89
CA PRO A 632 31.00 18.39 -22.30
C PRO A 632 30.57 17.15 -23.08
N LEU A 633 29.48 16.48 -22.66
CA LEU A 633 28.94 15.34 -23.38
C LEU A 633 28.39 15.73 -24.76
N ILE A 634 27.76 16.91 -24.89
CA ILE A 634 27.30 17.45 -26.18
C ILE A 634 28.48 17.75 -27.11
N ASN A 635 29.55 18.35 -26.60
CA ASN A 635 30.75 18.63 -27.40
C ASN A 635 31.39 17.33 -27.88
N LEU A 636 31.54 16.34 -26.98
CA LEU A 636 32.07 15.03 -27.35
C LEU A 636 31.19 14.32 -28.39
N LEU A 637 29.86 14.48 -28.31
CA LEU A 637 28.94 13.90 -29.30
C LEU A 637 29.18 14.45 -30.71
N LYS A 638 29.55 15.73 -30.83
CA LYS A 638 29.84 16.40 -32.11
C LYS A 638 31.22 16.03 -32.67
N GLU A 639 32.20 15.80 -31.80
CA GLU A 639 33.59 15.53 -32.20
C GLU A 639 33.84 14.07 -32.58
N THR A 640 33.05 13.12 -32.05
CA THR A 640 33.29 11.70 -32.27
C THR A 640 32.62 11.18 -33.54
N ASP A 641 33.33 10.36 -34.31
CA ASP A 641 32.75 9.56 -35.40
C ASP A 641 32.34 8.14 -34.96
N ASN A 642 32.70 7.72 -33.74
CA ASN A 642 32.42 6.39 -33.23
C ASN A 642 30.96 6.22 -32.77
N ASP A 643 30.16 5.48 -33.52
CA ASP A 643 28.73 5.25 -33.24
C ASP A 643 28.46 4.59 -31.88
N ASP A 644 29.32 3.68 -31.41
CA ASP A 644 29.13 3.06 -30.09
C ASP A 644 29.34 4.08 -28.96
N LEU A 645 30.29 5.00 -29.14
CA LEU A 645 30.49 6.11 -28.20
C LEU A 645 29.30 7.08 -28.26
N LYS A 646 28.79 7.41 -29.46
CA LYS A 646 27.57 8.21 -29.61
C LYS A 646 26.39 7.57 -28.87
N LYS A 647 26.15 6.27 -29.04
CA LYS A 647 25.08 5.53 -28.33
C LYS A 647 25.21 5.69 -26.82
N ARG A 648 26.42 5.63 -26.29
CA ARG A 648 26.68 5.77 -24.84
C ARG A 648 26.47 7.19 -24.33
N ILE A 649 26.90 8.20 -25.09
CA ILE A 649 26.69 9.62 -24.78
C ILE A 649 25.19 9.96 -24.81
N VAL A 650 24.49 9.53 -25.86
CA VAL A 650 23.03 9.66 -26.01
C VAL A 650 22.31 9.09 -24.79
N TRP A 651 22.68 7.89 -24.35
CA TRP A 651 22.13 7.29 -23.13
C TRP A 651 22.44 8.10 -21.87
N ALA A 652 23.66 8.63 -21.73
CA ALA A 652 24.07 9.43 -20.58
C ALA A 652 23.27 10.74 -20.50
N LEU A 653 23.14 11.47 -21.60
CA LEU A 653 22.34 12.69 -21.71
C LEU A 653 20.86 12.43 -21.36
N ALA A 654 20.30 11.31 -21.83
CA ALA A 654 18.94 10.91 -21.48
C ALA A 654 18.74 10.65 -19.99
N ARG A 655 19.75 10.06 -19.32
CA ARG A 655 19.70 9.74 -17.89
C ARG A 655 19.84 11.00 -17.03
N ILE A 656 20.64 11.97 -17.46
CA ILE A 656 20.77 13.29 -16.81
C ILE A 656 19.44 14.04 -16.90
N GLY A 657 18.81 14.05 -18.08
CA GLY A 657 17.47 14.62 -18.24
C GLY A 657 17.44 16.14 -18.49
N ASP A 658 18.58 16.74 -18.86
CA ASP A 658 18.69 18.19 -19.07
C ASP A 658 18.18 18.61 -20.45
N PRO A 659 17.29 19.61 -20.55
CA PRO A 659 16.74 20.10 -21.83
C PRO A 659 17.78 20.61 -22.84
N ARG A 660 18.97 21.04 -22.40
CA ARG A 660 20.05 21.48 -23.30
C ARG A 660 20.50 20.38 -24.27
N ALA A 661 20.27 19.11 -23.94
CA ALA A 661 20.58 17.97 -24.79
C ALA A 661 19.63 17.83 -26.00
N VAL A 662 18.47 18.47 -26.01
CA VAL A 662 17.43 18.26 -27.02
C VAL A 662 17.86 18.69 -28.41
N ASP A 663 18.34 19.93 -28.57
CA ASP A 663 18.74 20.46 -29.89
C ASP A 663 19.93 19.67 -30.52
N PRO A 664 20.99 19.30 -29.76
CA PRO A 664 22.04 18.41 -30.25
C PRO A 664 21.56 17.01 -30.64
N LEU A 665 20.64 16.41 -29.88
CA LEU A 665 20.09 15.10 -30.20
C LEU A 665 19.21 15.15 -31.47
N ILE A 666 18.49 16.25 -31.70
CA ILE A 666 17.74 16.48 -32.94
C ILE A 666 18.70 16.56 -34.14
N ASN A 667 19.81 17.29 -34.01
CA ASN A 667 20.80 17.38 -35.09
C ASN A 667 21.44 16.03 -35.38
N LEU A 668 21.81 15.26 -34.34
CA LEU A 668 22.35 13.92 -34.49
C LEU A 668 21.38 13.01 -35.27
N LEU A 669 20.08 13.11 -35.00
CA LEU A 669 19.06 12.32 -35.69
C LEU A 669 19.03 12.57 -37.21
N LYS A 670 19.32 13.81 -37.64
CA LYS A 670 19.35 14.22 -39.04
C LYS A 670 20.66 13.83 -39.74
N GLU A 671 21.77 13.82 -39.02
CA GLU A 671 23.10 13.55 -39.58
C GLU A 671 23.45 12.06 -39.65
N THR A 672 22.87 11.23 -38.79
CA THR A 672 23.23 9.81 -38.70
C THR A 672 22.45 8.96 -39.71
N ASP A 673 23.15 8.02 -40.36
CA ASP A 673 22.52 6.95 -41.16
C ASP A 673 22.31 5.65 -40.36
N ASN A 674 22.94 5.52 -39.18
CA ASN A 674 22.85 4.33 -38.36
C ASN A 674 21.49 4.22 -37.62
N ASP A 675 20.65 3.26 -38.04
CA ASP A 675 19.32 3.02 -37.47
C ASP A 675 19.31 2.69 -35.97
N ASP A 676 20.33 1.98 -35.46
CA ASP A 676 20.41 1.70 -34.02
C ASP A 676 20.68 2.97 -33.22
N LEU A 677 21.54 3.85 -33.75
CA LEU A 677 21.80 5.14 -33.15
C LEU A 677 20.55 6.03 -33.22
N LYS A 678 19.81 6.04 -34.36
CA LYS A 678 18.51 6.72 -34.46
C LYS A 678 17.54 6.24 -33.39
N LYS A 679 17.36 4.92 -33.24
CA LYS A 679 16.49 4.32 -32.20
C LYS A 679 16.90 4.77 -30.79
N GLY A 680 18.21 4.76 -30.49
CA GLY A 680 18.76 5.25 -29.21
C GLY A 680 18.48 6.73 -28.96
N THR A 681 18.65 7.57 -29.99
CA THR A 681 18.41 9.02 -29.95
C THR A 681 16.93 9.33 -29.77
N ILE A 682 16.04 8.68 -30.52
CA ILE A 682 14.58 8.83 -30.38
C ILE A 682 14.13 8.45 -28.97
N ARG A 683 14.66 7.33 -28.43
CA ARG A 683 14.38 6.91 -27.05
C ARG A 683 14.82 7.95 -26.04
N SER A 684 15.96 8.59 -26.27
CA SER A 684 16.51 9.61 -25.38
C SER A 684 15.67 10.90 -25.41
N LEU A 685 15.29 11.37 -26.60
CA LEU A 685 14.37 12.49 -26.78
C LEU A 685 13.01 12.23 -26.12
N GLY A 686 12.48 11.01 -26.24
CA GLY A 686 11.24 10.63 -25.60
C GLY A 686 11.32 10.50 -24.07
N ILE A 687 12.52 10.32 -23.49
CA ILE A 687 12.73 10.40 -22.03
C ILE A 687 12.78 11.88 -21.59
N LEU A 688 13.40 12.75 -22.37
CA LEU A 688 13.49 14.19 -22.10
C LEU A 688 12.13 14.89 -22.21
N LYS A 689 11.23 14.40 -23.08
CA LYS A 689 9.85 14.90 -23.27
C LYS A 689 9.74 16.39 -23.63
N ASP A 690 10.74 16.93 -24.31
CA ASP A 690 10.71 18.31 -24.80
C ASP A 690 9.93 18.40 -26.12
N SER A 691 8.97 19.32 -26.20
CA SER A 691 8.10 19.51 -27.38
C SER A 691 8.86 19.91 -28.64
N LYS A 692 10.07 20.48 -28.53
CA LYS A 692 10.92 20.80 -29.68
C LYS A 692 11.27 19.58 -30.52
N ALA A 693 11.35 18.40 -29.91
CA ALA A 693 11.67 17.16 -30.62
C ALA A 693 10.49 16.57 -31.41
N VAL A 694 9.27 17.09 -31.25
CA VAL A 694 8.07 16.55 -31.89
C VAL A 694 8.07 16.77 -33.39
N ASP A 695 8.32 18.00 -33.85
CA ASP A 695 8.32 18.33 -35.27
C ASP A 695 9.41 17.55 -36.04
N PRO A 696 10.68 17.47 -35.57
CA PRO A 696 11.70 16.63 -36.20
C PRO A 696 11.36 15.12 -36.22
N LEU A 697 10.70 14.60 -35.18
CA LEU A 697 10.27 13.20 -35.16
C LEU A 697 9.12 12.94 -36.14
N ILE A 698 8.23 13.91 -36.35
CA ILE A 698 7.17 13.85 -37.37
C ILE A 698 7.77 13.85 -38.77
N ASP A 699 8.77 14.71 -39.02
CA ASP A 699 9.45 14.75 -40.33
C ASP A 699 10.16 13.42 -40.61
N LEU A 700 10.91 12.89 -39.63
CA LEU A 700 11.55 11.59 -39.75
C LEU A 700 10.54 10.44 -39.96
N LEU A 701 9.37 10.50 -39.32
CA LEU A 701 8.30 9.51 -39.51
C LEU A 701 7.79 9.46 -40.95
N LYS A 702 7.78 10.60 -41.64
CA LYS A 702 7.34 10.73 -43.04
C LYS A 702 8.43 10.30 -44.03
N GLU A 703 9.69 10.53 -43.69
CA GLU A 703 10.83 10.22 -44.56
C GLU A 703 11.28 8.76 -44.48
N THR A 704 11.09 8.09 -43.33
CA THR A 704 11.57 6.72 -43.15
C THR A 704 10.65 5.67 -43.75
N ASP A 705 11.23 4.68 -44.42
CA ASP A 705 10.54 3.45 -44.83
C ASP A 705 10.69 2.30 -43.83
N ASN A 706 11.58 2.42 -42.83
CA ASN A 706 11.86 1.36 -41.86
C ASN A 706 10.73 1.27 -40.80
N ASP A 707 9.94 0.20 -40.86
CA ASP A 707 8.82 -0.05 -39.93
C ASP A 707 9.25 -0.16 -38.46
N ASP A 708 10.40 -0.76 -38.14
CA ASP A 708 10.89 -0.82 -36.75
C ASP A 708 11.22 0.57 -36.21
N LEU A 709 11.71 1.45 -37.08
CA LEU A 709 11.99 2.85 -36.74
C LEU A 709 10.68 3.61 -36.56
N LYS A 710 9.67 3.39 -37.43
CA LYS A 710 8.31 3.95 -37.27
C LYS A 710 7.69 3.55 -35.95
N GLU A 711 7.77 2.28 -35.56
CA GLU A 711 7.27 1.80 -34.26
C GLU A 711 7.93 2.56 -33.09
N THR A 712 9.24 2.76 -33.17
CA THR A 712 10.01 3.50 -32.14
C THR A 712 9.57 4.96 -32.07
N ILE A 713 9.44 5.65 -33.21
CA ILE A 713 8.99 7.05 -33.28
C ILE A 713 7.58 7.18 -32.69
N VAL A 714 6.64 6.34 -33.11
CA VAL A 714 5.25 6.34 -32.63
C VAL A 714 5.17 6.14 -31.12
N LEU A 715 5.93 5.18 -30.58
CA LEU A 715 5.99 4.92 -29.14
C LEU A 715 6.44 6.16 -28.35
N PHE A 716 7.50 6.84 -28.83
CA PHE A 716 8.05 7.98 -28.10
C PHE A 716 7.25 9.28 -28.30
N LEU A 717 6.68 9.51 -29.49
CA LEU A 717 5.68 10.58 -29.69
C LEU A 717 4.49 10.41 -28.72
N GLY A 718 4.01 9.18 -28.53
CA GLY A 718 2.97 8.88 -27.54
C GLY A 718 3.38 9.14 -26.09
N ARG A 719 4.68 8.97 -25.75
CA ARG A 719 5.22 9.29 -24.41
C ARG A 719 5.43 10.78 -24.16
N MET A 720 5.69 11.55 -25.21
CA MET A 720 5.86 13.00 -25.16
C MET A 720 4.53 13.72 -24.95
N LYS A 721 3.41 13.10 -25.38
CA LYS A 721 2.04 13.62 -25.24
C LYS A 721 1.80 14.99 -25.88
N ASP A 722 2.53 15.32 -26.94
CA ASP A 722 2.34 16.58 -27.65
C ASP A 722 1.20 16.46 -28.69
N PRO A 723 0.18 17.34 -28.64
CA PRO A 723 -0.94 17.37 -29.60
C PRO A 723 -0.54 17.51 -31.07
N LYS A 724 0.65 18.06 -31.37
CA LYS A 724 1.13 18.19 -32.76
C LYS A 724 1.32 16.84 -33.45
N ALA A 725 1.60 15.78 -32.69
CA ALA A 725 1.79 14.44 -33.23
C ALA A 725 0.49 13.76 -33.70
N VAL A 726 -0.68 14.31 -33.36
CA VAL A 726 -1.97 13.64 -33.57
C VAL A 726 -2.33 13.51 -35.05
N GLU A 727 -2.29 14.59 -35.82
CA GLU A 727 -2.61 14.55 -37.26
C GLU A 727 -1.66 13.64 -38.05
N PRO A 728 -0.32 13.73 -37.88
CA PRO A 728 0.60 12.81 -38.55
C PRO A 728 0.38 11.34 -38.18
N LEU A 729 0.02 11.05 -36.92
CA LEU A 729 -0.30 9.69 -36.48
C LEU A 729 -1.60 9.17 -37.11
N ILE A 730 -2.61 10.03 -37.29
CA ILE A 730 -3.86 9.70 -37.98
C ILE A 730 -3.58 9.42 -39.46
N GLU A 731 -2.81 10.28 -40.14
CA GLU A 731 -2.43 10.07 -41.54
C GLU A 731 -1.67 8.75 -41.71
N LEU A 732 -0.72 8.45 -40.82
CA LEU A 732 0.02 7.19 -40.83
C LEU A 732 -0.90 5.98 -40.61
N LEU A 733 -1.91 6.10 -39.73
CA LEU A 733 -2.87 5.04 -39.46
C LEU A 733 -3.69 4.68 -40.70
N GLU A 734 -4.03 5.67 -41.52
CA GLU A 734 -4.81 5.48 -42.75
C GLU A 734 -3.98 4.86 -43.88
N ARG A 735 -2.67 5.15 -43.92
CA ARG A 735 -1.76 4.74 -45.00
C ARG A 735 -1.06 3.41 -44.74
N THR A 736 -0.96 2.97 -43.48
CA THR A 736 -0.22 1.75 -43.13
C THR A 736 -1.09 0.49 -43.16
N ASP A 737 -0.55 -0.59 -43.72
CA ASP A 737 -1.12 -1.94 -43.60
C ASP A 737 -0.49 -2.76 -42.47
N ASN A 738 0.56 -2.24 -41.81
CA ASN A 738 1.27 -2.94 -40.74
C ASN A 738 0.43 -2.95 -39.45
N GLU A 739 -0.13 -4.12 -39.12
CA GLU A 739 -0.97 -4.33 -37.95
C GLU A 739 -0.29 -4.07 -36.60
N LYS A 740 1.03 -4.31 -36.49
CA LYS A 740 1.78 -3.99 -35.26
C LYS A 740 1.90 -2.47 -35.09
N LEU A 741 2.20 -1.76 -36.18
CA LEU A 741 2.30 -0.32 -36.19
C LEU A 741 0.94 0.34 -35.89
N LYS A 742 -0.17 -0.16 -36.44
CA LYS A 742 -1.54 0.30 -36.09
C LYS A 742 -1.83 0.21 -34.59
N ARG A 743 -1.34 -0.84 -33.92
CA ARG A 743 -1.48 -1.00 -32.46
C ARG A 743 -0.70 0.06 -31.70
N TRP A 744 0.56 0.32 -32.10
CA TRP A 744 1.36 1.37 -31.48
C TRP A 744 0.77 2.76 -31.70
N ILE A 745 0.26 3.04 -32.90
CA ILE A 745 -0.44 4.30 -33.21
C ILE A 745 -1.68 4.43 -32.32
N SER A 746 -2.44 3.35 -32.15
CA SER A 746 -3.64 3.36 -31.30
C SER A 746 -3.32 3.65 -29.83
N TRP A 747 -2.22 3.09 -29.34
CA TRP A 747 -1.72 3.36 -28.00
C TRP A 747 -1.19 4.80 -27.86
N ALA A 748 -0.49 5.31 -28.88
CA ALA A 748 0.09 6.65 -28.89
C ALA A 748 -1.01 7.71 -28.90
N LEU A 749 -2.00 7.60 -29.80
CA LEU A 749 -3.17 8.49 -29.83
C LEU A 749 -3.92 8.50 -28.50
N GLY A 750 -4.13 7.33 -27.89
CA GLY A 750 -4.73 7.25 -26.56
C GLY A 750 -3.87 7.83 -25.44
N SER A 751 -2.55 7.80 -25.57
CA SER A 751 -1.64 8.35 -24.54
C SER A 751 -1.40 9.85 -24.67
N ILE A 752 -1.57 10.42 -25.88
CA ILE A 752 -1.57 11.87 -26.11
C ILE A 752 -2.86 12.50 -25.58
N GLU A 753 -3.97 11.74 -25.56
CA GLU A 753 -5.26 12.15 -24.98
C GLU A 753 -5.93 13.32 -25.75
N ASP A 754 -5.50 13.58 -26.98
CA ASP A 754 -6.08 14.63 -27.84
C ASP A 754 -7.40 14.16 -28.51
N PRO A 755 -8.50 14.93 -28.39
CA PRO A 755 -9.82 14.55 -28.89
C PRO A 755 -9.88 14.18 -30.37
N ARG A 756 -8.99 14.73 -31.20
CA ARG A 756 -8.93 14.45 -32.64
C ARG A 756 -8.61 12.98 -32.93
N GLY A 757 -7.93 12.29 -32.01
CA GLY A 757 -7.64 10.86 -32.12
C GLY A 757 -8.84 9.93 -31.90
N ILE A 758 -9.94 10.40 -31.30
CA ILE A 758 -11.08 9.55 -30.92
C ILE A 758 -11.81 8.98 -32.14
N GLY A 759 -12.09 9.81 -33.15
CA GLY A 759 -12.78 9.40 -34.38
C GLY A 759 -12.03 8.29 -35.13
N PRO A 760 -10.74 8.48 -35.45
CA PRO A 760 -9.92 7.48 -36.12
C PRO A 760 -9.79 6.16 -35.35
N LEU A 761 -9.64 6.19 -34.03
CA LEU A 761 -9.61 4.99 -33.19
C LEU A 761 -10.92 4.20 -33.26
N ILE A 762 -12.05 4.91 -33.26
CA ILE A 762 -13.37 4.31 -33.42
C ILE A 762 -13.48 3.63 -34.79
N ASP A 763 -13.09 4.30 -35.87
CA ASP A 763 -13.17 3.73 -37.22
C ASP A 763 -12.24 2.52 -37.40
N LEU A 764 -11.05 2.55 -36.79
CA LEU A 764 -10.14 1.40 -36.75
C LEU A 764 -10.74 0.21 -35.99
N SER A 765 -11.40 0.46 -34.85
CA SER A 765 -12.05 -0.60 -34.07
C SER A 765 -13.17 -1.31 -34.85
N ARG A 766 -13.82 -0.61 -35.78
CA ARG A 766 -14.86 -1.18 -36.66
C ARG A 766 -14.26 -2.07 -37.76
N LYS A 767 -13.12 -1.66 -38.32
CA LYS A 767 -12.41 -2.39 -39.38
C LYS A 767 -11.65 -3.61 -38.86
N THR A 768 -11.33 -3.64 -37.56
CA THR A 768 -10.58 -4.73 -36.92
C THR A 768 -11.49 -5.90 -36.54
N HIS A 769 -11.30 -7.05 -37.19
CA HIS A 769 -12.09 -8.27 -36.96
C HIS A 769 -11.59 -9.12 -35.78
N ASP A 770 -10.33 -8.94 -35.38
CA ASP A 770 -9.74 -9.64 -34.24
C ASP A 770 -10.25 -9.06 -32.91
N TYR A 771 -10.86 -9.91 -32.10
CA TYR A 771 -11.50 -9.54 -30.84
C TYR A 771 -10.51 -8.93 -29.83
N HIS A 772 -9.34 -9.54 -29.66
CA HIS A 772 -8.34 -9.05 -28.69
C HIS A 772 -7.73 -7.71 -29.11
N ARG A 773 -7.51 -7.51 -30.40
CA ARG A 773 -7.02 -6.23 -30.95
C ARG A 773 -8.06 -5.13 -30.85
N ARG A 774 -9.32 -5.47 -31.13
CA ARG A 774 -10.44 -4.55 -30.94
C ARG A 774 -10.52 -4.09 -29.49
N ILE A 775 -10.38 -5.01 -28.52
CA ILE A 775 -10.31 -4.65 -27.09
C ILE A 775 -9.11 -3.73 -26.78
N ALA A 776 -7.94 -3.99 -27.36
CA ALA A 776 -6.77 -3.14 -27.13
C ALA A 776 -6.95 -1.70 -27.65
N ILE A 777 -7.60 -1.54 -28.81
CA ILE A 777 -7.96 -0.22 -29.38
C ILE A 777 -9.02 0.46 -28.50
N LEU A 778 -10.04 -0.28 -28.05
CA LEU A 778 -11.06 0.25 -27.15
C LEU A 778 -10.49 0.61 -25.77
N GLY A 779 -9.47 -0.12 -25.31
CA GLY A 779 -8.73 0.18 -24.10
C GLY A 779 -7.99 1.51 -24.15
N SER A 780 -7.54 1.96 -25.34
CA SER A 780 -6.91 3.28 -25.46
C SER A 780 -7.91 4.43 -25.35
N LEU A 781 -9.19 4.20 -25.70
CA LEU A 781 -10.27 5.18 -25.51
C LEU A 781 -10.57 5.49 -24.04
N LYS A 782 -10.22 4.59 -23.11
CA LYS A 782 -10.36 4.82 -21.66
C LYS A 782 -9.45 5.94 -21.13
N LYS A 783 -8.43 6.34 -21.87
CA LYS A 783 -7.49 7.38 -21.44
C LYS A 783 -7.97 8.80 -21.76
N PHE A 784 -8.95 8.96 -22.65
CA PHE A 784 -9.45 10.28 -23.03
C PHE A 784 -10.41 10.82 -21.98
N ASN A 785 -10.44 12.15 -21.84
CA ASN A 785 -11.43 12.81 -21.00
C ASN A 785 -12.86 12.43 -21.47
N PRO A 786 -13.73 11.98 -20.57
CA PRO A 786 -15.06 11.46 -20.91
C PRO A 786 -15.97 12.48 -21.59
N VAL A 787 -15.73 13.80 -21.42
CA VAL A 787 -16.44 14.87 -22.13
C VAL A 787 -16.23 14.76 -23.65
N HIS A 788 -15.06 14.33 -24.10
CA HIS A 788 -14.78 14.17 -25.54
C HIS A 788 -15.44 12.93 -26.14
N LEU A 789 -15.79 11.93 -25.32
CA LEU A 789 -16.50 10.73 -25.74
C LEU A 789 -18.03 10.96 -25.84
N TYR A 790 -18.55 11.94 -25.10
CA TYR A 790 -19.98 12.27 -25.00
C TYR A 790 -20.71 12.48 -26.33
N PRO A 791 -20.16 13.22 -27.31
CA PRO A 791 -20.80 13.43 -28.60
C PRO A 791 -21.08 12.13 -29.37
N PHE A 792 -20.30 11.07 -29.10
CA PHE A 792 -20.41 9.79 -29.79
C PHE A 792 -21.52 8.88 -29.22
N LEU A 793 -22.12 9.17 -28.05
CA LEU A 793 -23.27 8.45 -27.48
C LEU A 793 -24.51 8.45 -28.40
N LYS A 794 -24.62 9.47 -29.25
CA LYS A 794 -25.71 9.61 -30.23
C LYS A 794 -25.61 8.58 -31.36
N LYS A 795 -24.42 8.04 -31.63
CA LYS A 795 -24.20 7.00 -32.64
C LYS A 795 -24.59 5.64 -32.05
N LYS A 796 -25.69 5.06 -32.53
CA LYS A 796 -26.30 3.81 -32.01
C LYS A 796 -25.30 2.66 -31.90
N GLU A 797 -24.36 2.58 -32.85
CA GLU A 797 -23.33 1.54 -32.95
C GLU A 797 -22.21 1.65 -31.89
N LEU A 798 -21.98 2.85 -31.35
CA LEU A 798 -20.89 3.14 -30.41
C LEU A 798 -21.39 3.33 -28.98
N ARG A 799 -22.70 3.45 -28.81
CA ARG A 799 -23.36 3.74 -27.54
C ARG A 799 -22.95 2.79 -26.44
N ASN A 800 -22.97 1.47 -26.68
CA ASN A 800 -22.66 0.47 -25.66
C ASN A 800 -21.18 0.54 -25.21
N ILE A 801 -20.27 0.76 -26.15
CA ILE A 801 -18.83 0.88 -25.89
C ILE A 801 -18.53 2.13 -25.07
N ILE A 802 -19.15 3.26 -25.43
CA ILE A 802 -18.96 4.51 -24.70
C ILE A 802 -19.59 4.43 -23.32
N ILE A 803 -20.74 3.79 -23.17
CA ILE A 803 -21.36 3.51 -21.87
C ILE A 803 -20.41 2.67 -21.01
N GLU A 804 -19.79 1.61 -21.54
CA GLU A 804 -18.83 0.80 -20.79
C GLU A 804 -17.63 1.61 -20.31
N ILE A 805 -17.10 2.51 -21.14
CA ILE A 805 -16.01 3.42 -20.77
C ILE A 805 -16.46 4.42 -19.70
N LEU A 806 -17.65 5.03 -19.84
CA LEU A 806 -18.20 5.96 -18.84
C LEU A 806 -18.52 5.26 -17.51
N CYS A 807 -18.97 4.00 -17.54
CA CYS A 807 -19.15 3.17 -16.35
C CYS A 807 -17.83 2.95 -15.62
N HIS A 808 -16.73 2.71 -16.36
CA HIS A 808 -15.42 2.61 -15.75
C HIS A 808 -15.02 3.90 -15.00
N PHE A 809 -15.19 5.07 -15.63
CA PHE A 809 -14.96 6.36 -14.94
C PHE A 809 -15.90 6.57 -13.74
N SER A 810 -17.14 6.12 -13.84
CA SER A 810 -18.09 6.17 -12.73
C SER A 810 -17.68 5.28 -11.55
N THR A 811 -17.11 4.09 -11.82
CA THR A 811 -16.60 3.19 -10.78
C THR A 811 -15.29 3.64 -10.16
N GLU A 812 -14.37 4.18 -10.95
CA GLU A 812 -13.02 4.52 -10.50
C GLU A 812 -12.97 5.90 -9.81
N TYR A 813 -13.76 6.87 -10.30
CA TYR A 813 -13.74 8.25 -9.81
C TYR A 813 -15.07 8.70 -9.21
N HIS A 814 -16.04 7.81 -9.00
CA HIS A 814 -17.37 8.10 -8.44
C HIS A 814 -18.15 9.22 -9.17
N MET A 815 -17.83 9.48 -10.44
CA MET A 815 -18.50 10.49 -11.27
C MET A 815 -19.87 9.99 -11.75
N ARG A 816 -20.86 10.90 -11.88
CA ARG A 816 -22.17 10.61 -12.46
C ARG A 816 -22.35 11.36 -13.78
N PHE A 817 -22.63 10.63 -14.85
CA PHE A 817 -22.74 11.18 -16.21
C PHE A 817 -24.22 11.37 -16.61
N PHE A 818 -24.61 12.59 -17.01
CA PHE A 818 -25.95 12.95 -17.48
C PHE A 818 -25.91 13.58 -18.87
N LYS A 819 -27.02 13.56 -19.62
CA LYS A 819 -27.06 13.96 -21.04
C LYS A 819 -26.40 15.32 -21.36
N ASP A 820 -26.44 16.24 -20.41
CA ASP A 820 -26.04 17.65 -20.50
C ASP A 820 -25.04 18.09 -19.43
N LYS A 821 -24.69 17.21 -18.48
CA LYS A 821 -23.81 17.54 -17.34
C LYS A 821 -23.08 16.31 -16.77
N ILE A 822 -21.97 16.54 -16.08
CA ILE A 822 -21.22 15.54 -15.32
C ILE A 822 -21.17 16.00 -13.88
N VAL A 823 -21.53 15.13 -12.93
CA VAL A 823 -21.52 15.45 -11.49
C VAL A 823 -20.36 14.73 -10.83
N LEU A 824 -19.53 15.50 -10.13
CA LEU A 824 -18.35 15.03 -9.41
C LEU A 824 -18.72 14.48 -8.02
N PRO A 825 -17.85 13.68 -7.37
CA PRO A 825 -18.13 13.06 -6.07
C PRO A 825 -18.44 14.08 -4.96
N GLU A 826 -17.84 15.26 -5.05
CA GLU A 826 -18.02 16.38 -4.11
C GLU A 826 -19.33 17.17 -4.35
N GLY A 827 -20.14 16.78 -5.35
CA GLY A 827 -21.41 17.43 -5.71
C GLY A 827 -21.29 18.58 -6.72
N GLU A 828 -20.08 18.90 -7.19
CA GLU A 828 -19.85 19.90 -8.24
C GLU A 828 -20.43 19.44 -9.60
N VAL A 829 -21.12 20.34 -10.30
CA VAL A 829 -21.78 20.06 -11.59
C VAL A 829 -21.05 20.72 -12.74
N LEU A 830 -20.61 19.91 -13.69
CA LEU A 830 -19.91 20.31 -14.90
C LEU A 830 -20.86 20.25 -16.09
N HIS A 831 -21.27 21.41 -16.61
CA HIS A 831 -22.18 21.50 -17.75
C HIS A 831 -21.46 21.20 -19.07
N ILE A 832 -22.12 20.55 -20.02
CA ILE A 832 -21.54 20.16 -21.33
C ILE A 832 -22.47 20.48 -22.52
N GLU A 833 -23.50 21.31 -22.32
CA GLU A 833 -24.47 21.66 -23.38
C GLU A 833 -23.84 22.50 -24.48
N THR A 834 -23.23 23.60 -24.09
CA THR A 834 -22.56 24.55 -24.98
C THR A 834 -21.08 24.25 -25.12
N GLU A 835 -20.47 24.71 -26.20
CA GLU A 835 -19.03 24.56 -26.45
C GLU A 835 -18.19 25.21 -25.33
N CYS A 836 -18.59 26.41 -24.89
CA CYS A 836 -17.97 27.10 -23.75
C CYS A 836 -18.04 26.30 -22.44
N GLN A 837 -19.19 25.68 -22.14
CA GLN A 837 -19.35 24.84 -20.96
C GLN A 837 -18.53 23.55 -21.06
N ARG A 838 -18.45 22.93 -22.25
CA ARG A 838 -17.58 21.76 -22.45
C ARG A 838 -16.12 22.09 -22.17
N GLU A 839 -15.62 23.21 -22.70
CA GLU A 839 -14.23 23.62 -22.45
C GLU A 839 -13.93 23.84 -20.96
N GLN A 840 -14.87 24.44 -20.21
CA GLN A 840 -14.74 24.61 -18.77
C GLN A 840 -14.76 23.28 -18.02
N SER A 841 -15.68 22.39 -18.40
CA SER A 841 -15.83 21.04 -17.82
C SER A 841 -14.64 20.14 -18.12
N ILE A 842 -14.05 20.24 -19.31
CA ILE A 842 -12.81 19.53 -19.69
C ILE A 842 -11.68 19.96 -18.77
N LYS A 843 -11.43 21.27 -18.63
CA LYS A 843 -10.36 21.79 -17.75
C LYS A 843 -10.53 21.32 -16.31
N ARG A 844 -11.78 21.26 -15.81
CA ARG A 844 -12.06 20.84 -14.44
C ARG A 844 -11.86 19.35 -14.24
N LEU A 845 -12.32 18.51 -15.17
CA LEU A 845 -12.12 17.06 -15.13
C LEU A 845 -10.67 16.65 -15.30
N ASP A 846 -9.93 17.30 -16.19
CA ASP A 846 -8.49 17.03 -16.37
C ASP A 846 -7.71 17.28 -15.07
N LYS A 847 -8.13 18.27 -14.26
CA LYS A 847 -7.52 18.53 -12.96
C LYS A 847 -7.80 17.42 -11.94
N ILE A 848 -8.98 16.82 -11.99
CA ILE A 848 -9.43 15.77 -11.06
C ILE A 848 -8.84 14.41 -11.44
N ILE A 849 -8.73 14.12 -12.73
CA ILE A 849 -8.16 12.86 -13.22
C ILE A 849 -6.64 12.84 -13.02
N LYS A 850 -5.97 14.00 -13.03
CA LYS A 850 -4.52 14.12 -12.83
C LYS A 850 -4.08 14.20 -11.36
N SER A 851 -5.00 14.51 -10.44
CA SER A 851 -4.77 14.54 -8.98
C SER A 851 -5.02 13.18 -8.37
#